data_AF-A0A0M0J5M1-F1
#
_entry.id   AF-A0A0M0J5M1-F1
#
_cell.length_a   1.000
_cell.length_b   1.000
_cell.length_c   1.000
_cell.angle_alpha   90.00
_cell.angle_beta   90.00
_cell.angle_gamma   90.00
#
_symmetry.space_group_name_H-M   'P 1'
#
loop_
_entity.id
_entity.type
_entity.pdbx_description
1 polymer ?
#
loop_
_entity_poly.entity_id
_entity_poly.type
_entity_poly.pdbx_seq_one_letter_code
_entity_poly.pdbx_strand_id
1 'polypeptide(L)'
;MRDRKVCGKPFLGLGIHKELLLVDVMSTGLSDGALLTLSLVLGLVGGVIGTLATYFVAKSSFARQVTPGLEFARRVEAKLREKEVQDMAMRRRGESDRDLTARELRNMIGLLNEKVGRVMEHSGLDAGDEEGDWGGFDASCPQSSAPSTTPRLEAGKGLKSPKRGWAKDLLSAEADLRATTDGKGHSKVQPLSLVVFTDFGGRQEDTGDEVALFMLRGLETLEFVRTHAIILSGAGPVGRTSRAHAVIVSLGFEHGVVFGVGAECEGYTPPAKSSNGSNGSDGSNGSNGSNGSDGSDGSNGSPNLAPPRPELAVLDAARAFYRVLDDPHVADYTLIVNLLCAPTDFAAMLRERGEGIARKLKCVCMLGAVSATTAGVDALTNAKAYSGTESYLRPDPTHPQHVADPEASEYVFQRLQELGVPLIVVGRHAVYAAAVPAALYDELARTNSPFAKELKASQRRAIDELWHRVQAPVGSAERAGMPERCTADWFGQVFCGGSPPPLGATPWEYIASFNMYDCVAVCASVPQLRYRLFADEPEHEYDAGVAIHVLFGQSEALAGVRRPKELMRLIHSASLAGVSSLPDPYPMIVFTDPGQDLDDELAMIMLRSLVAQRFVRPIGLVANLHPSDARARLLKGQMRVLGLPDVPVAVGTDGGRTDHVDTFSSTAPYIASETEVESDANAMLRRVLKAEADATVLCVCISSLTDAWGFLQAEEALFTAKVHSVTIMGGIELSDDNLVELGDENALKKMAKAADGGATEGAHSRAGLRRRLSSDSLTGKGGSTDKSKRLLKPDTANNNTFDFPAALQFYQRVQQLGIRLNVLTRFAAYGCPMPRKVYDVMRATKNPIAERLFLAQRTSIEGLWKRCNAAGEARLGLPPRCDKEWFCKTFLKGSGNDRSGNDSVWDLVQTLNTYDVLALVYAVPHLAWRFFEPSLLGGSATFGGEAARLVGISPKQTGVKDREVLRQFIIDGLLEGLRCGPELEVTER
;
A
#
# COMPACT_ATOMS: atom_id res chain seq x y z
N MET A 1 7.67 59.99 28.39
CA MET A 1 7.31 60.43 29.76
C MET A 1 7.45 59.24 30.70
N ARG A 2 8.29 59.41 31.74
CA ARG A 2 8.30 58.77 33.08
C ARG A 2 8.03 57.26 33.20
N ASP A 3 8.79 56.44 33.92
CA ASP A 3 10.07 56.57 34.65
C ASP A 3 10.38 55.17 35.25
N ARG A 4 11.66 54.74 35.19
CA ARG A 4 12.48 54.10 36.26
C ARG A 4 11.97 52.81 36.96
N LYS A 5 12.77 51.80 37.32
CA LYS A 5 14.23 51.60 37.59
C LYS A 5 14.45 50.06 37.69
N VAL A 6 15.43 49.41 37.04
CA VAL A 6 16.88 49.28 37.35
C VAL A 6 17.22 48.43 38.59
N CYS A 7 17.83 47.25 38.35
CA CYS A 7 19.10 46.72 38.90
C CYS A 7 19.26 45.25 38.44
N GLY A 8 20.37 44.70 37.95
CA GLY A 8 21.73 45.18 37.68
C GLY A 8 22.49 44.10 36.87
N LYS A 9 23.32 44.55 35.94
CA LYS A 9 24.23 43.84 35.00
C LYS A 9 25.47 43.27 35.74
N PRO A 10 26.36 42.42 35.16
CA PRO A 10 26.89 42.55 33.79
C PRO A 10 27.26 41.28 33.01
N PHE A 11 27.27 41.36 31.67
CA PHE A 11 28.29 40.70 30.85
C PHE A 11 28.56 41.52 29.58
N LEU A 12 29.84 41.77 29.32
CA LEU A 12 30.41 42.43 28.14
C LEU A 12 30.34 41.48 26.91
N GLY A 13 30.14 42.04 25.72
CA GLY A 13 30.37 41.33 24.45
C GLY A 13 29.98 42.20 23.26
N LEU A 14 30.99 42.66 22.51
CA LEU A 14 30.92 43.69 21.47
C LEU A 14 29.94 43.39 20.33
N GLY A 15 29.12 44.39 19.99
CA GLY A 15 28.54 44.53 18.65
C GLY A 15 29.45 45.39 17.76
N ILE A 16 29.63 44.96 16.51
CA ILE A 16 30.07 45.84 15.42
C ILE A 16 28.99 45.80 14.33
N HIS A 17 28.66 47.00 13.88
CA HIS A 17 27.54 47.40 13.05
C HIS A 17 27.52 46.75 11.66
N LYS A 18 26.29 46.45 11.22
CA LYS A 18 25.87 46.44 9.81
C LYS A 18 25.97 47.86 9.25
N GLU A 19 26.58 48.04 8.08
CA GLU A 19 26.08 48.94 7.04
C GLU A 19 26.68 48.59 5.65
N LEU A 20 25.77 48.48 4.69
CA LEU A 20 25.84 48.61 3.22
C LEU A 20 27.10 48.22 2.43
N LEU A 21 26.89 47.39 1.40
CA LEU A 21 27.09 47.77 -0.02
C LEU A 21 26.32 46.80 -0.92
N LEU A 22 25.07 47.18 -1.24
CA LEU A 22 24.45 46.87 -2.53
C LEU A 22 25.29 47.63 -3.58
N VAL A 23 26.10 46.91 -4.36
CA VAL A 23 26.67 47.42 -5.62
C VAL A 23 26.27 46.44 -6.71
N ASP A 24 25.75 47.00 -7.79
CA ASP A 24 25.35 46.36 -9.04
C ASP A 24 26.19 45.14 -9.41
N VAL A 25 25.53 43.98 -9.44
CA VAL A 25 25.93 42.84 -10.28
C VAL A 25 24.79 42.55 -11.25
N MET A 26 24.37 43.58 -11.98
CA MET A 26 23.65 43.43 -13.25
C MET A 26 24.61 43.72 -14.40
N SER A 27 25.65 42.90 -14.60
CA SER A 27 26.33 42.82 -15.91
C SER A 27 27.29 41.64 -16.12
N THR A 28 27.38 40.64 -15.23
CA THR A 28 28.31 39.51 -15.43
C THR A 28 27.53 38.24 -15.71
N GLY A 29 27.61 37.74 -16.95
CA GLY A 29 26.98 36.50 -17.42
C GLY A 29 27.58 35.25 -16.77
N LEU A 30 27.32 35.06 -15.48
CA LEU A 30 27.53 33.81 -14.74
C LEU A 30 26.18 33.09 -14.63
N SER A 31 26.17 31.76 -14.78
CA SER A 31 24.96 30.97 -14.54
C SER A 31 24.67 30.84 -13.04
N ASP A 32 23.39 30.83 -12.67
CA ASP A 32 22.89 30.75 -11.29
C ASP A 32 23.52 29.61 -10.47
N GLY A 33 23.95 28.53 -11.12
CA GLY A 33 24.63 27.40 -10.48
C GLY A 33 25.99 27.74 -9.88
N ALA A 34 26.80 28.58 -10.55
CA ALA A 34 28.15 28.92 -10.08
C ALA A 34 28.12 29.86 -8.86
N LEU A 35 27.16 30.79 -8.84
CA LEU A 35 26.90 31.67 -7.70
C LEU A 35 26.39 30.88 -6.48
N LEU A 36 25.57 29.86 -6.71
CA LEU A 36 25.08 28.96 -5.65
C LEU A 36 26.21 28.13 -5.04
N THR A 37 27.09 27.55 -5.88
CA THR A 37 28.24 26.76 -5.41
C THR A 37 29.24 27.63 -4.65
N LEU A 38 29.51 28.85 -5.11
CA LEU A 38 30.41 29.77 -4.42
C LEU A 38 29.84 30.21 -3.06
N SER A 39 28.53 30.45 -2.99
CA SER A 39 27.84 30.81 -1.74
C SER A 39 27.78 29.64 -0.75
N LEU A 40 27.62 28.41 -1.24
CA LEU A 40 27.66 27.18 -0.44
C LEU A 40 29.07 26.90 0.11
N VAL A 41 30.12 27.08 -0.71
CA VAL A 41 31.51 26.87 -0.28
C VAL A 41 31.94 27.94 0.72
N LEU A 42 31.60 29.21 0.49
CA LEU A 42 31.87 30.29 1.45
C LEU A 42 31.07 30.13 2.75
N GLY A 43 29.84 29.62 2.66
CA GLY A 43 28.99 29.29 3.82
C GLY A 43 29.52 28.11 4.63
N LEU A 44 30.04 27.06 3.97
CA LEU A 44 30.68 25.92 4.62
C LEU A 44 32.01 26.31 5.28
N VAL A 45 32.84 27.10 4.61
CA VAL A 45 34.10 27.59 5.17
C VAL A 45 33.84 28.55 6.33
N GLY A 46 32.88 29.46 6.21
CA GLY A 46 32.46 30.36 7.29
C GLY A 46 31.82 29.62 8.47
N GLY A 47 31.03 28.57 8.21
CA GLY A 47 30.41 27.72 9.22
C GLY A 47 31.42 26.87 9.99
N VAL A 48 32.41 26.30 9.30
CA VAL A 48 33.49 25.52 9.93
C VAL A 48 34.42 26.43 10.73
N ILE A 49 34.77 27.61 10.22
CA ILE A 49 35.58 28.60 10.96
C ILE A 49 34.80 29.16 12.16
N GLY A 50 33.51 29.42 12.02
CA GLY A 50 32.64 29.87 13.11
C GLY A 50 32.48 28.81 14.21
N THR A 51 32.32 27.55 13.83
CA THR A 51 32.21 26.43 14.77
C THR A 51 33.54 26.19 15.49
N LEU A 52 34.68 26.27 14.79
CA LEU A 52 36.01 26.15 15.39
C LEU A 52 36.36 27.35 16.28
N ALA A 53 35.98 28.57 15.90
CA ALA A 53 36.17 29.76 16.72
C ALA A 53 35.31 29.73 17.99
N THR A 54 34.08 29.21 17.91
CA THR A 54 33.18 29.10 19.07
C THR A 54 33.60 27.94 19.99
N TYR A 55 34.18 26.87 19.44
CA TYR A 55 34.67 25.71 20.19
C TYR A 55 36.00 25.98 20.91
N PHE A 56 36.87 26.88 20.41
CA PHE A 56 38.22 27.09 20.96
C PHE A 56 38.49 28.41 21.71
N VAL A 57 37.48 29.25 21.94
CA VAL A 57 37.61 30.42 22.84
C VAL A 57 37.77 30.03 24.33
N ALA A 58 37.73 28.74 24.68
CA ALA A 58 37.89 28.25 26.05
C ALA A 58 39.31 27.82 26.50
N LYS A 59 40.35 27.83 25.65
CA LYS A 59 41.73 27.48 26.07
C LYS A 59 42.79 28.41 25.46
N SER A 60 43.41 29.23 26.31
CA SER A 60 44.36 30.30 25.96
C SER A 60 45.75 29.88 25.45
N SER A 61 45.99 28.58 25.21
CA SER A 61 47.31 28.08 24.78
C SER A 61 47.45 27.86 23.26
N PHE A 62 46.35 27.69 22.53
CA PHE A 62 46.42 27.26 21.11
C PHE A 62 46.56 28.41 20.09
N ALA A 63 46.37 29.67 20.51
CA ALA A 63 46.43 30.84 19.64
C ALA A 63 47.83 31.13 19.05
N ARG A 64 48.91 30.50 19.54
CA ARG A 64 50.26 30.65 18.99
C ARG A 64 50.63 29.61 17.93
N GLN A 65 49.90 28.49 17.82
CA GLN A 65 50.20 27.41 16.87
C GLN A 65 49.40 27.49 15.56
N VAL A 66 48.26 28.20 15.54
CA VAL A 66 47.38 28.32 14.36
C VAL A 66 47.76 29.50 13.44
N THR A 67 48.52 30.47 13.96
CA THR A 67 48.92 31.70 13.25
C THR A 67 49.67 31.47 11.93
N PRO A 68 50.61 30.49 11.82
CA PRO A 68 51.28 30.20 10.55
C PRO A 68 50.34 29.63 9.48
N GLY A 69 49.33 28.85 9.88
CA GLY A 69 48.30 28.31 8.99
C GLY A 69 47.37 29.39 8.45
N LEU A 70 47.02 30.38 9.29
CA LEU A 70 46.24 31.55 8.88
C LEU A 70 47.01 32.48 7.93
N GLU A 71 48.31 32.68 8.15
CA GLU A 71 49.16 33.45 7.23
C GLU A 71 49.37 32.74 5.89
N PHE A 72 49.46 31.41 5.88
CA PHE A 72 49.53 30.63 4.64
C PHE A 72 48.22 30.71 3.85
N ALA A 73 47.06 30.59 4.50
CA ALA A 73 45.76 30.75 3.87
C ALA A 73 45.58 32.16 3.26
N ARG A 74 46.02 33.21 3.96
CA ARG A 74 46.01 34.59 3.43
C ARG A 74 46.97 34.79 2.25
N ARG A 75 48.12 34.12 2.22
CA ARG A 75 49.04 34.14 1.07
C ARG A 75 48.48 33.40 -0.14
N VAL A 76 47.74 32.31 0.08
CA VAL A 76 47.02 31.58 -0.98
C VAL A 76 45.89 32.43 -1.53
N GLU A 77 45.12 33.11 -0.68
CA GLU A 77 44.07 34.04 -1.10
C GLU A 77 44.64 35.23 -1.91
N ALA A 78 45.78 35.80 -1.49
CA ALA A 78 46.46 36.87 -2.22
C ALA A 78 46.96 36.42 -3.60
N LYS A 79 47.53 35.21 -3.71
CA LYS A 79 47.96 34.64 -5.00
C LYS A 79 46.81 34.30 -5.93
N LEU A 80 45.67 33.87 -5.40
CA LEU A 80 44.46 33.62 -6.19
C LEU A 80 43.89 34.93 -6.75
N ARG A 81 43.91 36.02 -5.96
CA ARG A 81 43.53 37.35 -6.45
C ARG A 81 44.49 37.91 -7.50
N GLU A 82 45.81 37.71 -7.36
CA GLU A 82 46.78 38.06 -8.40
C GLU A 82 46.56 37.27 -9.70
N LYS A 83 46.25 35.96 -9.59
CA LYS A 83 45.97 35.10 -10.74
C LYS A 83 44.64 35.47 -11.41
N GLU A 84 43.61 35.86 -10.66
CA GLU A 84 42.35 36.39 -11.21
C GLU A 84 42.54 37.70 -12.00
N VAL A 85 43.43 38.57 -11.52
CA VAL A 85 43.78 39.82 -12.23
C VAL A 85 44.57 39.52 -13.52
N GLN A 86 45.46 38.53 -13.50
CA GLN A 86 46.19 38.07 -14.68
C GLN A 86 45.29 37.34 -15.69
N ASP A 87 44.33 36.53 -15.23
CA ASP A 87 43.35 35.84 -16.07
C ASP A 87 42.32 36.81 -16.68
N MET A 88 41.95 37.88 -15.97
CA MET A 88 41.19 38.99 -16.56
C MET A 88 41.99 39.73 -17.64
N ALA A 89 43.31 39.87 -17.48
CA ALA A 89 44.18 40.49 -18.48
C ALA A 89 44.39 39.58 -19.72
N MET A 90 44.39 38.25 -19.55
CA MET A 90 44.45 37.29 -20.66
C MET A 90 43.10 37.11 -21.37
N ARG A 91 41.97 37.16 -20.65
CA ARG A 91 40.62 37.13 -21.25
C ARG A 91 40.32 38.34 -22.13
N ARG A 92 40.93 39.50 -21.86
CA ARG A 92 40.89 40.67 -22.78
C ARG A 92 41.68 40.47 -24.08
N ARG A 93 42.54 39.44 -24.16
CA ARG A 93 43.36 39.12 -25.35
C ARG A 93 42.87 37.91 -26.15
N GLY A 94 41.81 37.23 -25.71
CA GLY A 94 41.11 36.23 -26.53
C GLY A 94 41.72 34.83 -26.57
N GLU A 95 42.52 34.43 -25.58
CA GLU A 95 43.03 33.05 -25.46
C GLU A 95 42.38 32.37 -24.24
N SER A 96 41.71 31.23 -24.44
CA SER A 96 41.22 30.40 -23.33
C SER A 96 41.43 28.92 -23.60
N ASP A 97 42.19 28.26 -22.74
CA ASP A 97 42.27 26.81 -22.65
C ASP A 97 41.64 26.37 -21.31
N ARG A 98 40.50 25.66 -21.36
CA ARG A 98 39.65 25.40 -20.17
C ARG A 98 40.15 24.23 -19.30
N ASP A 99 41.02 23.38 -19.83
CA ASP A 99 41.41 22.12 -19.16
C ASP A 99 42.54 22.26 -18.13
N LEU A 100 43.31 23.35 -18.16
CA LEU A 100 44.40 23.57 -17.19
C LEU A 100 43.87 23.85 -15.77
N THR A 101 42.76 24.60 -15.67
CA THR A 101 42.17 25.08 -14.41
C THR A 101 41.65 23.97 -13.50
N ALA A 102 41.00 22.95 -14.05
CA ALA A 102 40.41 21.86 -13.27
C ALA A 102 41.47 20.88 -12.74
N ARG A 103 42.57 20.71 -13.49
CA ARG A 103 43.69 19.86 -13.08
C ARG A 103 44.54 20.52 -12.00
N GLU A 104 44.76 21.83 -12.09
CA GLU A 104 45.46 22.59 -11.06
C GLU A 104 44.68 22.68 -9.75
N LEU A 105 43.35 22.82 -9.80
CA LEU A 105 42.50 22.84 -8.60
C LEU A 105 42.52 21.50 -7.84
N ARG A 106 42.45 20.38 -8.58
CA ARG A 106 42.54 19.03 -7.99
C ARG A 106 43.90 18.78 -7.34
N ASN A 107 44.98 19.24 -7.97
CA ASN A 107 46.32 19.10 -7.41
C ASN A 107 46.50 19.97 -6.14
N MET A 108 45.92 21.17 -6.10
CA MET A 108 45.96 22.02 -4.89
C MET A 108 45.14 21.45 -3.74
N ILE A 109 43.96 20.86 -4.00
CA ILE A 109 43.14 20.19 -2.98
C ILE A 109 43.86 18.96 -2.42
N GLY A 110 44.54 18.19 -3.29
CA GLY A 110 45.39 17.08 -2.87
C GLY A 110 46.53 17.52 -1.94
N LEU A 111 47.25 18.59 -2.31
CA LEU A 111 48.33 19.18 -1.49
C LEU A 111 47.84 19.77 -0.16
N LEU A 112 46.60 20.28 -0.13
CA LEU A 112 45.98 20.81 1.09
C LEU A 112 45.64 19.67 2.06
N ASN A 113 45.03 18.59 1.56
CA ASN A 113 44.69 17.40 2.35
C ASN A 113 45.94 16.70 2.87
N GLU A 114 47.00 16.61 2.06
CA GLU A 114 48.28 16.04 2.47
C GLU A 114 48.95 16.85 3.60
N LYS A 115 48.91 18.18 3.54
CA LYS A 115 49.46 19.03 4.59
C LYS A 115 48.61 19.06 5.85
N VAL A 116 47.29 18.98 5.74
CA VAL A 116 46.38 18.85 6.89
C VAL A 116 46.57 17.49 7.58
N GLY A 117 46.77 16.42 6.82
CA GLY A 117 47.13 15.09 7.36
C GLY A 117 48.44 15.11 8.15
N ARG A 118 49.50 15.74 7.62
CA ARG A 118 50.78 15.85 8.35
C ARG A 118 50.72 16.72 9.61
N VAL A 119 49.84 17.73 9.66
CA VAL A 119 49.62 18.53 10.88
C VAL A 119 48.92 17.71 11.95
N MET A 120 48.00 16.81 11.57
CA MET A 120 47.34 15.87 12.49
C MET A 120 48.33 14.83 13.05
N GLU A 121 49.22 14.29 12.21
CA GLU A 121 50.27 13.34 12.63
C GLU A 121 51.31 13.96 13.59
N HIS A 122 51.65 15.25 13.43
CA HIS A 122 52.57 15.94 14.36
C HIS A 122 51.93 16.41 15.67
N SER A 123 50.59 16.37 15.78
CA SER A 123 49.88 16.73 17.02
C SER A 123 49.66 15.56 17.99
N GLY A 124 50.10 14.35 17.64
CA GLY A 124 50.11 13.20 18.58
C GLY A 124 48.73 12.77 19.08
N LEU A 125 47.68 12.95 18.28
CA LEU A 125 46.34 12.44 18.58
C LEU A 125 46.12 11.14 17.80
N ASP A 126 46.52 10.02 18.39
CA ASP A 126 46.04 8.70 17.99
C ASP A 126 44.56 8.59 18.36
N ALA A 127 43.73 8.16 17.41
CA ALA A 127 42.36 7.72 17.68
C ALA A 127 42.41 6.29 18.25
N GLY A 128 42.99 6.15 19.43
CA GLY A 128 42.98 4.95 20.26
C GLY A 128 41.94 5.06 21.37
N ASP A 129 41.36 3.92 21.72
CA ASP A 129 40.34 3.72 22.74
C ASP A 129 40.64 4.43 24.07
N GLU A 130 39.72 5.26 24.56
CA GLU A 130 39.55 5.47 26.00
C GLU A 130 38.05 5.56 26.36
N GLU A 131 37.67 4.65 27.25
CA GLU A 131 36.40 4.52 27.95
C GLU A 131 36.03 5.83 28.67
N GLY A 132 34.83 6.33 28.36
CA GLY A 132 34.16 7.37 29.14
C GLY A 132 33.09 6.75 30.03
N ASP A 133 33.49 6.43 31.24
CA ASP A 133 32.69 6.02 32.42
C ASP A 133 31.35 6.77 32.53
N TRP A 134 30.25 6.04 32.28
CA TRP A 134 28.92 6.36 32.83
C TRP A 134 28.58 5.26 33.81
N GLY A 135 28.84 5.55 35.08
CA GLY A 135 28.76 4.62 36.21
C GLY A 135 27.47 3.80 36.26
N GLY A 136 27.66 2.53 36.62
CA GLY A 136 26.59 1.57 36.86
C GLY A 136 25.68 1.96 38.02
N PHE A 137 24.40 1.66 37.87
CA PHE A 137 23.50 1.49 39.00
C PHE A 137 23.43 -0.01 39.31
N ASP A 138 24.27 -0.40 40.26
CA ASP A 138 24.15 -1.66 40.99
C ASP A 138 22.98 -1.58 41.98
N ALA A 139 22.36 -2.73 42.19
CA ALA A 139 21.18 -2.93 43.01
C ALA A 139 21.51 -2.75 44.49
N SER A 140 20.92 -1.73 45.12
CA SER A 140 20.58 -1.79 46.55
C SER A 140 19.42 -0.85 46.89
N CYS A 141 18.39 -1.44 47.49
CA CYS A 141 17.26 -0.76 48.11
C CYS A 141 17.75 0.16 49.26
N PRO A 142 17.14 1.35 49.41
CA PRO A 142 16.49 1.62 50.68
C PRO A 142 15.11 2.27 50.55
N GLN A 143 14.30 2.02 51.57
CA GLN A 143 12.91 2.40 51.75
C GLN A 143 12.66 3.92 51.75
N SER A 144 11.43 4.25 51.35
CA SER A 144 10.50 5.22 52.00
C SER A 144 10.16 6.54 51.28
N SER A 145 8.86 6.81 51.35
CA SER A 145 8.12 8.07 51.17
C SER A 145 7.83 8.57 49.75
N ALA A 146 6.56 8.40 49.36
CA ALA A 146 5.89 9.15 48.31
C ALA A 146 5.92 10.67 48.59
N PRO A 147 5.80 11.49 47.55
CA PRO A 147 4.62 12.34 47.49
C PRO A 147 3.96 12.36 46.11
N SER A 148 2.63 12.38 46.17
CA SER A 148 1.69 12.69 45.10
C SER A 148 1.94 14.08 44.53
N THR A 149 1.91 14.21 43.21
CA THR A 149 1.35 15.38 42.50
C THR A 149 1.35 15.11 41.00
N THR A 150 0.15 14.86 40.46
CA THR A 150 -0.16 14.87 39.03
C THR A 150 -0.19 16.31 38.50
N PRO A 151 0.58 16.68 37.46
CA PRO A 151 0.29 17.89 36.71
C PRO A 151 -0.77 17.58 35.65
N ARG A 152 -1.96 18.17 35.82
CA ARG A 152 -2.96 18.34 34.75
C ARG A 152 -2.30 19.06 33.57
N LEU A 153 -2.26 18.43 32.40
CA LEU A 153 -1.94 19.10 31.14
C LEU A 153 -3.23 19.61 30.51
N GLU A 154 -3.33 20.93 30.43
CA GLU A 154 -4.42 21.69 29.82
C GLU A 154 -4.55 21.38 28.33
N ALA A 155 -5.78 21.10 27.90
CA ALA A 155 -6.17 21.08 26.50
C ALA A 155 -6.15 22.51 25.94
N GLY A 156 -5.52 22.70 24.76
CA GLY A 156 -5.73 23.92 23.97
C GLY A 156 -4.49 24.68 23.55
N LYS A 157 -3.51 24.05 22.90
CA LYS A 157 -2.68 24.70 21.86
C LYS A 157 -2.39 23.69 20.75
N GLY A 158 -2.89 23.98 19.55
CA GLY A 158 -2.66 23.15 18.36
C GLY A 158 -1.17 22.93 18.12
N LEU A 159 -0.72 21.69 18.27
CA LEU A 159 0.60 21.26 17.82
C LEU A 159 0.64 21.43 16.30
N LYS A 160 1.56 22.28 15.82
CA LYS A 160 1.91 22.35 14.40
C LYS A 160 2.30 20.95 13.92
N SER A 161 1.72 20.53 12.80
CA SER A 161 2.02 19.26 12.12
C SER A 161 3.52 18.96 12.10
N PRO A 162 3.97 17.72 12.40
CA PRO A 162 5.38 17.34 12.35
C PRO A 162 5.83 17.23 10.89
N LYS A 163 6.03 18.37 10.23
CA LYS A 163 6.66 18.43 8.91
C LYS A 163 8.18 18.50 9.12
N ARG A 164 8.91 17.51 8.59
CA ARG A 164 10.37 17.51 8.26
C ARG A 164 11.39 16.94 9.29
N GLY A 165 11.01 16.02 10.17
CA GLY A 165 11.99 15.23 10.96
C GLY A 165 12.50 14.00 10.18
N TRP A 166 11.57 13.13 9.80
CA TRP A 166 11.86 11.87 9.09
C TRP A 166 12.59 12.04 7.77
N ALA A 167 12.40 13.15 7.03
CA ALA A 167 13.12 13.39 5.78
C ALA A 167 14.62 13.63 6.02
N LYS A 168 15.02 14.14 7.19
CA LYS A 168 16.42 14.25 7.59
C LYS A 168 17.01 12.89 7.96
N ASP A 169 16.24 12.04 8.63
CA ASP A 169 16.64 10.66 8.95
C ASP A 169 16.67 9.78 7.69
N LEU A 170 15.78 10.02 6.73
CA LEU A 170 15.76 9.39 5.42
C LEU A 170 16.91 9.89 4.55
N LEU A 171 17.25 11.18 4.58
CA LEU A 171 18.43 11.73 3.89
C LEU A 171 19.74 11.30 4.56
N SER A 172 19.75 11.10 5.88
CA SER A 172 20.85 10.49 6.63
C SER A 172 20.98 9.02 6.25
N ALA A 173 19.88 8.27 6.25
CA ALA A 173 19.86 6.88 5.82
C ALA A 173 20.24 6.77 4.34
N GLU A 174 19.74 7.63 3.46
CA GLU A 174 20.08 7.71 2.02
C GLU A 174 21.54 8.13 1.81
N ALA A 175 22.09 9.02 2.64
CA ALA A 175 23.52 9.38 2.62
C ALA A 175 24.39 8.24 3.16
N ASP A 176 23.99 7.58 4.24
CA ASP A 176 24.64 6.40 4.81
C ASP A 176 24.52 5.19 3.86
N LEU A 177 23.42 5.09 3.10
CA LEU A 177 23.09 4.06 2.09
C LEU A 177 23.61 4.39 0.68
N ARG A 178 24.10 5.61 0.41
CA ARG A 178 24.82 5.98 -0.83
C ARG A 178 26.32 6.09 -0.64
N ALA A 179 26.79 6.36 0.58
CA ALA A 179 28.20 6.25 0.95
C ALA A 179 28.68 4.78 0.96
N THR A 180 27.77 3.81 0.83
CA THR A 180 28.00 2.36 0.76
C THR A 180 28.40 1.84 -0.62
N THR A 181 28.28 2.64 -1.68
CA THR A 181 28.78 2.29 -3.02
C THR A 181 30.10 3.01 -3.24
N ASP A 182 31.18 2.24 -3.34
CA ASP A 182 32.58 2.60 -3.45
C ASP A 182 32.92 4.01 -3.95
N GLY A 183 34.00 4.58 -3.39
CA GLY A 183 34.57 5.89 -3.69
C GLY A 183 35.11 6.11 -5.12
N LYS A 184 34.47 5.53 -6.14
CA LYS A 184 34.72 5.78 -7.57
C LYS A 184 33.41 6.21 -8.22
N GLY A 185 33.42 7.42 -8.78
CA GLY A 185 32.25 8.05 -9.36
C GLY A 185 31.49 7.18 -10.37
N HIS A 186 30.18 7.08 -10.13
CA HIS A 186 29.09 6.97 -11.11
C HIS A 186 29.13 5.81 -12.10
N SER A 187 28.53 4.69 -11.69
CA SER A 187 27.50 4.01 -12.50
C SER A 187 26.28 3.75 -11.61
N LYS A 188 25.08 4.14 -12.02
CA LYS A 188 23.83 3.78 -11.32
C LYS A 188 23.77 2.25 -11.20
N VAL A 189 23.93 1.71 -10.00
CA VAL A 189 23.74 0.28 -9.74
C VAL A 189 22.28 -0.03 -10.02
N GLN A 190 22.00 -1.02 -10.88
CA GLN A 190 20.61 -1.42 -11.13
C GLN A 190 20.04 -2.13 -9.89
N PRO A 191 18.77 -1.87 -9.53
CA PRO A 191 18.11 -2.55 -8.42
C PRO A 191 18.05 -4.06 -8.68
N LEU A 192 18.22 -4.86 -7.63
CA LEU A 192 18.17 -6.32 -7.75
C LEU A 192 16.73 -6.83 -7.86
N SER A 193 16.51 -7.83 -8.70
CA SER A 193 15.20 -8.45 -8.92
C SER A 193 14.83 -9.37 -7.76
N LEU A 194 13.65 -9.16 -7.16
CA LEU A 194 13.20 -9.89 -5.98
C LEU A 194 11.82 -10.55 -6.20
N VAL A 195 11.68 -11.80 -5.75
CA VAL A 195 10.38 -12.46 -5.57
C VAL A 195 10.25 -12.90 -4.11
N VAL A 196 9.08 -12.70 -3.52
CA VAL A 196 8.82 -12.99 -2.10
C VAL A 196 7.68 -13.98 -1.98
N PHE A 197 7.91 -15.08 -1.28
CA PHE A 197 6.89 -16.03 -0.82
C PHE A 197 6.62 -15.76 0.67
N THR A 198 5.36 -15.53 1.03
CA THR A 198 4.92 -15.19 2.41
C THR A 198 3.57 -15.82 2.70
N ASP A 199 3.25 -16.09 3.97
CA ASP A 199 1.94 -16.56 4.45
C ASP A 199 1.10 -15.43 5.08
N PHE A 200 1.37 -14.19 4.65
CA PHE A 200 0.67 -12.97 5.02
C PHE A 200 -0.84 -13.18 5.25
N GLY A 201 -1.35 -12.67 6.38
CA GLY A 201 -2.75 -12.79 6.76
C GLY A 201 -3.14 -14.17 7.30
N GLY A 202 -2.16 -15.05 7.52
CA GLY A 202 -2.32 -16.41 8.04
C GLY A 202 -2.77 -16.48 9.51
N ARG A 203 -2.12 -15.72 10.38
CA ARG A 203 -2.38 -15.66 11.83
C ARG A 203 -2.69 -14.22 12.22
N GLN A 204 -3.79 -14.00 12.95
CA GLN A 204 -4.10 -12.66 13.52
C GLN A 204 -3.05 -12.18 14.54
N GLU A 205 -2.15 -13.08 14.97
CA GLU A 205 -1.16 -12.88 16.04
C GLU A 205 0.28 -12.64 15.52
N ASP A 206 0.55 -12.78 14.22
CA ASP A 206 1.87 -12.49 13.63
C ASP A 206 1.79 -11.26 12.73
N THR A 207 2.72 -10.32 12.93
CA THR A 207 2.78 -9.03 12.24
C THR A 207 4.11 -8.81 11.52
N GLY A 208 5.01 -9.80 11.55
CA GLY A 208 6.32 -9.75 10.90
C GLY A 208 6.20 -9.56 9.38
N ASP A 209 5.26 -10.27 8.75
CA ASP A 209 4.97 -10.18 7.32
C ASP A 209 4.58 -8.75 6.88
N GLU A 210 3.65 -8.10 7.60
CA GLU A 210 3.23 -6.72 7.29
C GLU A 210 4.42 -5.76 7.36
N VAL A 211 5.25 -5.87 8.40
CA VAL A 211 6.43 -5.01 8.56
C VAL A 211 7.45 -5.30 7.45
N ALA A 212 7.63 -6.56 7.03
CA ALA A 212 8.50 -6.90 5.92
C ALA A 212 8.00 -6.32 4.59
N LEU A 213 6.69 -6.34 4.33
CA LEU A 213 6.12 -5.68 3.14
C LEU A 213 6.33 -4.16 3.18
N PHE A 214 6.18 -3.53 4.34
CA PHE A 214 6.48 -2.10 4.51
C PHE A 214 7.96 -1.83 4.23
N MET A 215 8.85 -2.63 4.80
CA MET A 215 10.29 -2.52 4.58
C MET A 215 10.66 -2.71 3.11
N LEU A 216 10.11 -3.73 2.45
CA LEU A 216 10.34 -4.01 1.03
C LEU A 216 9.96 -2.82 0.15
N ARG A 217 8.82 -2.18 0.44
CA ARG A 217 8.42 -0.97 -0.28
C ARG A 217 9.38 0.19 -0.05
N GLY A 218 9.88 0.35 1.17
CA GLY A 218 10.93 1.31 1.50
C GLY A 218 12.21 1.06 0.71
N LEU A 219 12.68 -0.19 0.65
CA LEU A 219 13.87 -0.58 -0.10
C LEU A 219 13.72 -0.35 -1.61
N GLU A 220 12.51 -0.57 -2.16
CA GLU A 220 12.20 -0.27 -3.56
C GLU A 220 12.24 1.24 -3.84
N THR A 221 11.69 2.05 -2.93
CA THR A 221 11.75 3.53 -3.01
C THR A 221 13.19 4.05 -2.96
N LEU A 222 14.08 3.31 -2.30
CA LEU A 222 15.52 3.59 -2.20
C LEU A 222 16.34 2.95 -3.33
N GLU A 223 15.71 2.32 -4.31
CA GLU A 223 16.33 1.66 -5.47
C GLU A 223 17.30 0.50 -5.11
N PHE A 224 17.17 -0.14 -3.94
CA PHE A 224 17.96 -1.33 -3.57
C PHE A 224 17.49 -2.59 -4.29
N VAL A 225 16.16 -2.75 -4.33
CA VAL A 225 15.50 -3.91 -4.91
C VAL A 225 14.37 -3.46 -5.81
N ARG A 226 14.00 -4.31 -6.76
CA ARG A 226 12.75 -4.25 -7.49
C ARG A 226 12.00 -5.54 -7.21
N THR A 227 10.89 -5.42 -6.51
CA THR A 227 9.99 -6.56 -6.29
C THR A 227 9.25 -6.84 -7.59
N HIS A 228 9.28 -8.08 -8.07
CA HIS A 228 8.61 -8.53 -9.28
C HIS A 228 7.42 -9.43 -9.00
N ALA A 229 7.43 -10.18 -7.89
CA ALA A 229 6.24 -10.90 -7.45
C ALA A 229 6.18 -11.05 -5.93
N ILE A 230 4.95 -11.06 -5.42
CA ILE A 230 4.62 -11.47 -4.06
C ILE A 230 3.64 -12.64 -4.18
N ILE A 231 4.05 -13.79 -3.67
CA ILE A 231 3.32 -15.05 -3.78
C ILE A 231 2.87 -15.43 -2.37
N LEU A 232 1.56 -15.54 -2.19
CA LEU A 232 1.01 -16.10 -0.96
C LEU A 232 1.12 -17.61 -1.01
N SER A 233 1.92 -18.22 -0.16
CA SER A 233 2.11 -19.68 -0.14
C SER A 233 1.67 -20.24 1.22
N GLY A 234 1.00 -21.40 1.21
CA GLY A 234 0.41 -21.99 2.43
C GLY A 234 -0.85 -21.26 2.92
N ALA A 235 -1.56 -20.54 2.04
CA ALA A 235 -2.71 -19.73 2.41
C ALA A 235 -3.95 -20.58 2.74
N GLY A 236 -4.37 -20.58 4.01
CA GLY A 236 -5.71 -21.01 4.43
C GLY A 236 -6.84 -20.10 3.88
N PRO A 237 -8.09 -20.22 4.39
CA PRO A 237 -9.31 -19.89 3.65
C PRO A 237 -9.35 -18.49 3.02
N VAL A 238 -10.08 -18.41 1.91
CA VAL A 238 -10.32 -17.30 0.96
C VAL A 238 -10.28 -15.85 1.49
N GLY A 239 -10.58 -15.60 2.77
CA GLY A 239 -10.48 -14.27 3.40
C GLY A 239 -9.06 -13.71 3.50
N ARG A 240 -8.02 -14.57 3.57
CA ARG A 240 -6.61 -14.15 3.71
C ARG A 240 -6.10 -13.37 2.49
N THR A 241 -6.43 -13.86 1.30
CA THR A 241 -6.01 -13.28 0.00
C THR A 241 -6.47 -11.83 -0.17
N SER A 242 -7.67 -11.49 0.28
CA SER A 242 -8.23 -10.14 0.12
C SER A 242 -7.50 -9.10 0.95
N ARG A 243 -7.13 -9.44 2.19
CA ARG A 243 -6.36 -8.56 3.07
C ARG A 243 -4.95 -8.34 2.55
N ALA A 244 -4.27 -9.42 2.14
CA ALA A 244 -2.94 -9.36 1.51
C ALA A 244 -2.92 -8.44 0.31
N HIS A 245 -3.86 -8.65 -0.61
CA HIS A 245 -3.97 -7.86 -1.81
C HIS A 245 -4.24 -6.38 -1.49
N ALA A 246 -5.15 -6.08 -0.55
CA ALA A 246 -5.43 -4.71 -0.13
C ALA A 246 -4.18 -4.01 0.43
N VAL A 247 -3.38 -4.71 1.25
CA VAL A 247 -2.14 -4.15 1.81
C VAL A 247 -1.07 -3.93 0.75
N ILE A 248 -0.81 -4.93 -0.11
CA ILE A 248 0.17 -4.85 -1.20
C ILE A 248 -0.16 -3.70 -2.16
N VAL A 249 -1.43 -3.60 -2.56
CA VAL A 249 -1.91 -2.52 -3.42
C VAL A 249 -1.75 -1.17 -2.73
N SER A 250 -2.17 -1.07 -1.48
CA SER A 250 -2.06 0.18 -0.72
C SER A 250 -0.61 0.61 -0.54
N LEU A 251 0.33 -0.33 -0.48
CA LEU A 251 1.76 -0.05 -0.46
C LEU A 251 2.33 0.47 -1.79
N GLY A 252 1.53 0.51 -2.86
CA GLY A 252 1.96 1.12 -4.13
C GLY A 252 2.85 0.21 -4.98
N PHE A 253 2.75 -1.10 -4.82
CA PHE A 253 3.39 -2.09 -5.71
C PHE A 253 2.74 -2.15 -7.12
N GLU A 254 1.89 -1.19 -7.48
CA GLU A 254 0.91 -1.20 -8.58
C GLU A 254 1.49 -1.22 -10.02
N HIS A 255 2.82 -1.19 -10.21
CA HIS A 255 3.46 -1.02 -11.52
C HIS A 255 4.57 -2.03 -11.88
N GLY A 256 4.47 -3.26 -11.38
CA GLY A 256 5.39 -4.32 -11.79
C GLY A 256 5.34 -5.60 -10.97
N VAL A 257 4.70 -5.58 -9.79
CA VAL A 257 4.60 -6.78 -8.94
C VAL A 257 3.45 -7.67 -9.40
N VAL A 258 3.76 -8.89 -9.79
CA VAL A 258 2.80 -9.95 -10.07
C VAL A 258 2.39 -10.60 -8.75
N PHE A 259 1.10 -10.63 -8.46
CA PHE A 259 0.56 -11.30 -7.29
C PHE A 259 0.05 -12.69 -7.65
N GLY A 260 0.36 -13.69 -6.82
CA GLY A 260 -0.11 -15.07 -7.02
C GLY A 260 -0.52 -15.70 -5.69
N VAL A 261 -1.50 -16.60 -5.73
CA VAL A 261 -2.02 -17.31 -4.56
C VAL A 261 -1.77 -18.80 -4.74
N GLY A 262 -1.09 -19.42 -3.78
CA GLY A 262 -0.68 -20.83 -3.80
C GLY A 262 -1.66 -21.78 -3.11
N ALA A 263 -1.32 -23.06 -3.08
CA ALA A 263 -2.12 -24.12 -2.45
C ALA A 263 -2.02 -24.14 -0.90
N GLU A 264 -3.01 -24.77 -0.28
CA GLU A 264 -2.96 -25.15 1.14
C GLU A 264 -1.96 -26.29 1.34
N CYS A 265 -1.19 -26.25 2.43
CA CYS A 265 -0.32 -27.35 2.84
C CYS A 265 -1.17 -28.51 3.39
N GLU A 266 -1.19 -29.66 2.70
CA GLU A 266 -1.83 -30.87 3.21
C GLU A 266 -1.05 -31.39 4.43
N GLY A 267 -1.69 -31.47 5.60
CA GLY A 267 -1.11 -32.04 6.82
C GLY A 267 -0.87 -31.06 7.97
N TYR A 268 -1.11 -29.76 7.80
CA TYR A 268 -1.07 -28.82 8.92
C TYR A 268 -2.36 -28.87 9.74
N THR A 269 -2.36 -29.66 10.82
CA THR A 269 -3.32 -29.49 11.92
C THR A 269 -2.82 -28.33 12.79
N PRO A 270 -3.49 -27.16 12.85
CA PRO A 270 -3.14 -26.15 13.85
C PRO A 270 -3.19 -26.81 15.24
N PRO A 271 -2.33 -26.42 16.21
CA PRO A 271 -2.49 -26.86 17.59
C PRO A 271 -3.95 -26.58 17.96
N ALA A 272 -4.64 -27.63 18.40
CA ALA A 272 -6.09 -27.63 18.53
C ALA A 272 -6.56 -26.34 19.23
N LYS A 273 -7.28 -25.46 18.52
CA LYS A 273 -8.38 -24.77 19.18
C LYS A 273 -9.19 -25.90 19.78
N SER A 274 -9.29 -25.91 21.11
CA SER A 274 -10.10 -26.87 21.85
C SER A 274 -11.31 -27.22 21.01
N SER A 275 -11.39 -28.47 20.57
CA SER A 275 -12.58 -29.00 19.94
C SER A 275 -13.77 -28.47 20.74
N ASN A 276 -14.71 -27.81 20.06
CA ASN A 276 -16.05 -27.59 20.61
C ASN A 276 -16.42 -28.86 21.36
N GLY A 277 -16.81 -28.72 22.63
CA GLY A 277 -17.24 -29.85 23.44
C GLY A 277 -18.13 -30.73 22.58
N SER A 278 -17.78 -32.01 22.48
CA SER A 278 -18.63 -33.02 21.87
C SER A 278 -20.06 -32.77 22.36
N ASN A 279 -21.03 -32.64 21.44
CA ASN A 279 -22.45 -32.57 21.80
C ASN A 279 -22.71 -33.63 22.87
N GLY A 280 -23.05 -33.20 24.08
CA GLY A 280 -23.55 -34.09 25.10
C GLY A 280 -24.75 -34.82 24.52
N SER A 281 -24.79 -36.14 24.66
CA SER A 281 -25.98 -36.93 24.40
C SER A 281 -27.17 -36.31 25.13
N ASP A 282 -28.32 -36.19 24.43
CA ASP A 282 -29.55 -35.60 24.95
C ASP A 282 -29.88 -36.12 26.36
N GLY A 283 -29.65 -35.26 27.35
CA GLY A 283 -30.06 -35.49 28.73
C GLY A 283 -31.51 -35.04 28.90
N SER A 284 -32.35 -35.95 29.38
CA SER A 284 -33.76 -35.73 29.73
C SER A 284 -33.99 -34.51 30.65
N ASN A 285 -35.08 -33.78 30.40
CA ASN A 285 -35.57 -32.61 31.16
C ASN A 285 -35.43 -32.73 32.69
N GLY A 286 -34.85 -31.69 33.32
CA GLY A 286 -34.89 -31.48 34.77
C GLY A 286 -34.35 -30.10 35.21
N SER A 287 -35.28 -29.22 35.63
CA SER A 287 -35.20 -28.17 36.67
C SER A 287 -33.96 -27.26 36.85
N ASN A 288 -34.19 -25.96 36.61
CA ASN A 288 -33.60 -24.68 37.08
C ASN A 288 -32.34 -24.65 38.00
N GLY A 289 -31.37 -23.82 37.62
CA GLY A 289 -30.41 -23.19 38.55
C GLY A 289 -29.35 -22.26 37.89
N SER A 290 -29.53 -20.94 38.08
CA SER A 290 -28.56 -19.82 37.93
C SER A 290 -27.83 -19.56 36.58
N ASN A 291 -28.17 -18.44 35.93
CA ASN A 291 -27.42 -17.85 34.82
C ASN A 291 -26.11 -17.22 35.31
N GLY A 292 -24.97 -17.72 34.84
CA GLY A 292 -23.67 -17.03 34.87
C GLY A 292 -23.51 -16.13 33.65
N SER A 293 -22.70 -15.08 33.79
CA SER A 293 -22.42 -14.05 32.79
C SER A 293 -21.93 -14.59 31.43
N ASP A 294 -22.57 -14.11 30.35
CA ASP A 294 -22.20 -14.38 28.97
C ASP A 294 -20.75 -13.94 28.68
N GLY A 295 -19.93 -14.89 28.24
CA GLY A 295 -18.60 -14.60 27.69
C GLY A 295 -18.73 -13.97 26.29
N SER A 296 -17.82 -13.08 25.94
CA SER A 296 -17.80 -12.39 24.65
C SER A 296 -17.80 -13.35 23.46
N ASP A 297 -18.79 -13.20 22.58
CA ASP A 297 -18.95 -13.95 21.33
C ASP A 297 -17.69 -13.83 20.45
N GLY A 298 -17.03 -14.95 20.20
CA GLY A 298 -16.05 -15.09 19.13
C GLY A 298 -16.73 -14.92 17.78
N SER A 299 -16.13 -14.16 16.87
CA SER A 299 -16.61 -13.97 15.50
C SER A 299 -16.86 -15.31 14.80
N ASN A 300 -18.12 -15.52 14.36
CA ASN A 300 -18.58 -16.70 13.64
C ASN A 300 -17.73 -16.98 12.39
N GLY A 301 -17.07 -18.14 12.34
CA GLY A 301 -16.55 -18.72 11.11
C GLY A 301 -17.70 -19.05 10.14
N SER A 302 -17.51 -18.78 8.85
CA SER A 302 -18.47 -19.11 7.80
C SER A 302 -18.76 -20.62 7.76
N PRO A 303 -20.02 -21.06 7.52
CA PRO A 303 -20.34 -22.47 7.39
C PRO A 303 -19.80 -23.03 6.06
N ASN A 304 -18.93 -24.04 6.18
CA ASN A 304 -18.45 -25.01 5.19
C ASN A 304 -18.78 -24.74 3.70
N LEU A 305 -17.82 -24.11 3.00
CA LEU A 305 -17.64 -24.24 1.55
C LEU A 305 -16.46 -25.17 1.31
N ALA A 306 -16.58 -26.06 0.32
CA ALA A 306 -15.47 -26.90 -0.11
C ALA A 306 -14.28 -26.01 -0.53
N PRO A 307 -13.04 -26.37 -0.14
CA PRO A 307 -11.86 -25.60 -0.53
C PRO A 307 -11.75 -25.49 -2.05
N PRO A 308 -11.15 -24.41 -2.59
CA PRO A 308 -10.77 -24.40 -4.00
C PRO A 308 -9.93 -25.64 -4.29
N ARG A 309 -10.12 -26.27 -5.47
CA ARG A 309 -9.31 -27.43 -5.84
C ARG A 309 -7.83 -27.00 -5.77
N PRO A 310 -6.96 -27.69 -5.01
CA PRO A 310 -5.55 -27.31 -4.81
C PRO A 310 -4.82 -27.02 -6.14
N GLU A 311 -5.17 -27.78 -7.19
CA GLU A 311 -4.66 -27.64 -8.56
C GLU A 311 -4.86 -26.23 -9.16
N LEU A 312 -6.01 -25.57 -8.93
CA LEU A 312 -6.32 -24.25 -9.48
C LEU A 312 -5.61 -23.10 -8.76
N ALA A 313 -5.32 -23.26 -7.46
CA ALA A 313 -4.55 -22.29 -6.69
C ALA A 313 -3.06 -22.37 -7.06
N VAL A 314 -2.47 -23.57 -7.11
CA VAL A 314 -1.08 -23.76 -7.60
C VAL A 314 -0.88 -23.12 -9.00
N LEU A 315 -1.89 -23.22 -9.87
CA LEU A 315 -1.86 -22.62 -11.21
C LEU A 315 -1.80 -21.08 -11.23
N ASP A 316 -2.26 -20.38 -10.18
CA ASP A 316 -2.21 -18.91 -10.08
C ASP A 316 -0.84 -18.44 -9.56
N ALA A 317 -0.33 -19.05 -8.48
CA ALA A 317 1.02 -18.80 -7.98
C ALA A 317 2.11 -19.12 -9.02
N ALA A 318 2.03 -20.28 -9.66
CA ALA A 318 3.01 -20.68 -10.68
C ALA A 318 2.95 -19.74 -11.89
N ARG A 319 1.76 -19.34 -12.33
CA ARG A 319 1.61 -18.35 -13.42
C ARG A 319 2.21 -17.00 -13.04
N ALA A 320 2.04 -16.55 -11.80
CA ALA A 320 2.64 -15.32 -11.32
C ALA A 320 4.18 -15.40 -11.36
N PHE A 321 4.75 -16.48 -10.83
CA PHE A 321 6.20 -16.69 -10.81
C PHE A 321 6.79 -16.87 -12.22
N TYR A 322 6.17 -17.69 -13.07
CA TYR A 322 6.66 -17.95 -14.41
C TYR A 322 6.60 -16.71 -15.31
N ARG A 323 5.66 -15.79 -15.09
CA ARG A 323 5.69 -14.49 -15.76
C ARG A 323 6.96 -13.70 -15.46
N VAL A 324 7.45 -13.74 -14.22
CA VAL A 324 8.72 -13.12 -13.84
C VAL A 324 9.89 -13.88 -14.45
N LEU A 325 9.84 -15.21 -14.43
CA LEU A 325 10.87 -16.07 -15.00
C LEU A 325 11.04 -15.87 -16.52
N ASP A 326 9.92 -15.70 -17.23
CA ASP A 326 9.85 -15.55 -18.67
C ASP A 326 10.00 -14.06 -19.11
N ASP A 327 10.13 -13.11 -18.17
CA ASP A 327 10.35 -11.69 -18.46
C ASP A 327 11.79 -11.47 -18.99
N PRO A 328 11.96 -10.99 -20.23
CA PRO A 328 13.29 -10.75 -20.81
C PRO A 328 14.07 -9.64 -20.09
N HIS A 329 13.42 -8.79 -19.29
CA HIS A 329 14.06 -7.77 -18.47
C HIS A 329 14.64 -8.31 -17.16
N VAL A 330 14.31 -9.54 -16.77
CA VAL A 330 14.93 -10.23 -15.64
C VAL A 330 16.10 -11.04 -16.17
N ALA A 331 17.31 -10.52 -15.98
CA ALA A 331 18.53 -11.17 -16.47
C ALA A 331 18.84 -12.48 -15.71
N ASP A 332 19.54 -13.39 -16.39
CA ASP A 332 20.01 -14.64 -15.80
C ASP A 332 20.94 -14.36 -14.60
N TYR A 333 20.88 -15.21 -13.57
CA TYR A 333 21.63 -15.07 -12.31
C TYR A 333 21.42 -13.75 -11.53
N THR A 334 20.28 -13.08 -11.71
CA THR A 334 19.97 -11.82 -10.99
C THR A 334 18.79 -11.90 -10.03
N LEU A 335 17.95 -12.94 -10.15
CA LEU A 335 16.72 -13.06 -9.38
C LEU A 335 16.99 -13.62 -7.98
N ILE A 336 16.53 -12.92 -6.95
CA ILE A 336 16.56 -13.38 -5.56
C ILE A 336 15.15 -13.86 -5.19
N VAL A 337 15.07 -15.05 -4.58
CA VAL A 337 13.82 -15.57 -4.01
C VAL A 337 13.92 -15.57 -2.49
N ASN A 338 12.97 -14.92 -1.82
CA ASN A 338 12.78 -15.01 -0.38
C ASN A 338 11.64 -15.98 -0.06
N LEU A 339 11.92 -17.00 0.75
CA LEU A 339 10.96 -17.96 1.28
C LEU A 339 10.72 -17.64 2.77
N LEU A 340 9.73 -16.77 3.02
CA LEU A 340 9.35 -16.34 4.37
C LEU A 340 8.32 -17.29 5.01
N CYS A 341 7.71 -18.16 4.21
CA CYS A 341 6.76 -19.18 4.64
C CYS A 341 7.19 -20.59 4.19
N ALA A 342 6.39 -21.61 4.52
CA ALA A 342 6.65 -22.99 4.08
C ALA A 342 6.85 -23.04 2.55
N PRO A 343 7.85 -23.78 2.04
CA PRO A 343 8.27 -23.69 0.64
C PRO A 343 7.41 -24.54 -0.31
N THR A 344 6.14 -24.78 0.02
CA THR A 344 5.24 -25.73 -0.67
C THR A 344 5.08 -25.41 -2.16
N ASP A 345 4.67 -24.18 -2.49
CA ASP A 345 4.46 -23.79 -3.89
C ASP A 345 5.78 -23.67 -4.65
N PHE A 346 6.84 -23.19 -3.99
CA PHE A 346 8.17 -23.10 -4.61
C PHE A 346 8.73 -24.48 -4.92
N ALA A 347 8.52 -25.49 -4.07
CA ALA A 347 8.89 -26.87 -4.31
C ALA A 347 8.15 -27.42 -5.55
N ALA A 348 6.85 -27.17 -5.68
CA ALA A 348 6.08 -27.56 -6.85
C ALA A 348 6.64 -26.91 -8.15
N MET A 349 6.95 -25.62 -8.11
CA MET A 349 7.54 -24.90 -9.25
C MET A 349 8.93 -25.43 -9.62
N LEU A 350 9.77 -25.76 -8.63
CA LEU A 350 11.08 -26.38 -8.84
C LEU A 350 10.98 -27.77 -9.47
N ARG A 351 9.96 -28.57 -9.11
CA ARG A 351 9.69 -29.86 -9.77
C ARG A 351 9.37 -29.69 -11.25
N GLU A 352 8.63 -28.64 -11.61
CA GLU A 352 8.19 -28.40 -12.99
C GLU A 352 9.29 -27.77 -13.86
N ARG A 353 9.96 -26.71 -13.37
CA ARG A 353 10.88 -25.88 -14.18
C ARG A 353 12.24 -25.66 -13.52
N GLY A 354 12.74 -26.61 -12.73
CA GLY A 354 13.95 -26.47 -11.90
C GLY A 354 15.17 -25.88 -12.61
N GLU A 355 15.53 -26.36 -13.81
CA GLU A 355 16.68 -25.84 -14.56
C GLU A 355 16.48 -24.40 -15.06
N GLY A 356 15.27 -24.08 -15.53
CA GLY A 356 14.90 -22.74 -15.98
C GLY A 356 14.89 -21.74 -14.82
N ILE A 357 14.40 -22.18 -13.66
CA ILE A 357 14.43 -21.43 -12.41
C ILE A 357 15.88 -21.19 -11.99
N ALA A 358 16.70 -22.23 -11.86
CA ALA A 358 18.09 -22.12 -11.43
C ALA A 358 18.91 -21.15 -12.30
N ARG A 359 18.68 -21.13 -13.62
CA ARG A 359 19.35 -20.19 -14.54
C ARG A 359 19.09 -18.72 -14.20
N LYS A 360 17.89 -18.39 -13.70
CA LYS A 360 17.54 -17.01 -13.34
C LYS A 360 18.02 -16.63 -11.94
N LEU A 361 18.18 -17.60 -11.05
CA LEU A 361 18.42 -17.36 -9.63
C LEU A 361 19.86 -16.92 -9.34
N LYS A 362 19.96 -15.86 -8.52
CA LYS A 362 21.18 -15.46 -7.82
C LYS A 362 21.34 -16.24 -6.52
N CYS A 363 20.27 -16.34 -5.74
CA CYS A 363 20.20 -17.13 -4.53
C CYS A 363 18.75 -17.32 -4.09
N VAL A 364 18.55 -18.31 -3.22
CA VAL A 364 17.33 -18.46 -2.42
C VAL A 364 17.68 -18.16 -0.97
N CYS A 365 16.91 -17.27 -0.34
CA CYS A 365 17.01 -16.99 1.08
C CYS A 365 15.76 -17.52 1.77
N MET A 366 15.92 -18.21 2.89
CA MET A 366 14.80 -18.75 3.65
C MET A 366 15.00 -18.59 5.16
N LEU A 367 13.90 -18.40 5.86
CA LEU A 367 13.86 -18.62 7.30
C LEU A 367 13.95 -20.14 7.56
N GLY A 368 14.69 -20.55 8.57
CA GLY A 368 14.92 -21.97 8.80
C GLY A 368 16.07 -22.29 9.74
N ALA A 369 16.28 -23.58 9.93
CA ALA A 369 17.46 -24.13 10.60
C ALA A 369 17.92 -25.40 9.86
N VAL A 370 19.18 -25.76 10.03
CA VAL A 370 19.79 -26.95 9.42
C VAL A 370 20.00 -28.02 10.48
N SER A 371 19.76 -29.28 10.13
CA SER A 371 19.89 -30.42 11.05
C SER A 371 21.35 -30.69 11.45
N ALA A 372 21.60 -30.82 12.76
CA ALA A 372 22.93 -31.04 13.35
C ALA A 372 23.58 -32.40 12.98
N THR A 373 22.82 -33.35 12.40
CA THR A 373 23.35 -34.68 12.02
C THR A 373 24.06 -34.70 10.67
N THR A 374 23.85 -33.69 9.81
CA THR A 374 24.52 -33.55 8.50
C THR A 374 25.68 -32.56 8.52
N ALA A 375 25.62 -31.58 9.43
CA ALA A 375 26.77 -30.76 9.79
C ALA A 375 27.53 -31.44 10.94
N GLY A 376 28.41 -32.40 10.61
CA GLY A 376 29.25 -33.04 11.61
C GLY A 376 29.88 -31.98 12.53
N VAL A 377 29.73 -32.16 13.85
CA VAL A 377 30.25 -31.23 14.86
C VAL A 377 31.78 -31.04 14.72
N ASP A 378 32.47 -31.98 14.06
CA ASP A 378 33.90 -31.90 13.72
C ASP A 378 34.22 -31.27 12.34
N ALA A 379 33.22 -31.11 11.45
CA ALA A 379 33.41 -30.54 10.10
C ALA A 379 33.37 -29.01 10.08
N LEU A 380 32.75 -28.37 11.08
CA LEU A 380 32.66 -26.90 11.22
C LEU A 380 34.00 -26.23 11.59
N THR A 381 35.04 -27.00 11.96
CA THR A 381 36.35 -26.46 12.37
C THR A 381 37.50 -26.81 11.45
N ASN A 382 37.31 -27.71 10.47
CA ASN A 382 38.39 -28.15 9.58
C ASN A 382 37.94 -28.17 8.12
N ALA A 383 38.32 -27.10 7.41
CA ALA A 383 38.23 -26.98 5.96
C ALA A 383 39.17 -27.98 5.25
N LYS A 384 38.77 -29.25 5.13
CA LYS A 384 39.37 -30.17 4.15
C LYS A 384 38.32 -31.06 3.49
N ALA A 385 38.05 -30.71 2.23
CA ALA A 385 37.57 -31.53 1.12
C ALA A 385 36.91 -32.88 1.49
N TYR A 386 35.59 -32.91 1.44
CA TYR A 386 34.83 -34.15 1.38
C TYR A 386 34.41 -34.45 -0.06
N SER A 387 34.84 -35.59 -0.57
CA SER A 387 34.43 -36.17 -1.85
C SER A 387 33.51 -37.36 -1.59
N GLY A 388 32.20 -37.21 -1.75
CA GLY A 388 31.26 -38.34 -1.64
C GLY A 388 29.80 -37.92 -1.59
N THR A 389 28.95 -38.68 -2.28
CA THR A 389 27.53 -38.44 -2.62
C THR A 389 26.52 -38.50 -1.45
N GLU A 390 26.92 -38.21 -0.20
CA GLU A 390 26.03 -38.20 1.00
C GLU A 390 26.14 -36.90 1.83
N SER A 391 26.17 -35.71 1.22
CA SER A 391 26.46 -34.46 1.96
C SER A 391 25.63 -33.24 1.54
N TYR A 392 24.30 -33.37 1.50
CA TYR A 392 23.42 -32.20 1.36
C TYR A 392 23.04 -31.65 2.74
N LEU A 393 23.00 -30.33 2.88
CA LEU A 393 22.33 -29.66 3.99
C LEU A 393 20.88 -30.13 4.04
N ARG A 394 20.41 -30.50 5.24
CA ARG A 394 19.02 -30.92 5.46
C ARG A 394 18.31 -29.95 6.41
N PRO A 395 17.03 -29.66 6.18
CA PRO A 395 16.24 -28.83 7.09
C PRO A 395 16.17 -29.46 8.49
N ASP A 396 16.19 -28.63 9.52
CA ASP A 396 15.91 -29.06 10.90
C ASP A 396 14.42 -29.44 11.00
N PRO A 397 14.08 -30.72 11.29
CA PRO A 397 12.69 -31.18 11.33
C PRO A 397 11.90 -30.58 12.49
N THR A 398 12.52 -29.80 13.39
CA THR A 398 11.87 -29.13 14.52
C THR A 398 11.55 -27.66 14.26
N HIS A 399 12.07 -27.07 13.19
CA HIS A 399 11.80 -25.66 12.87
C HIS A 399 10.36 -25.49 12.37
N PRO A 400 9.57 -24.50 12.87
CA PRO A 400 8.15 -24.38 12.55
C PRO A 400 7.82 -24.35 11.06
N GLN A 401 8.66 -23.70 10.26
CA GLN A 401 8.49 -23.61 8.80
C GLN A 401 8.76 -24.93 8.07
N HIS A 402 9.68 -25.75 8.59
CA HIS A 402 9.96 -27.08 8.04
C HIS A 402 8.91 -28.09 8.48
N VAL A 403 8.39 -27.97 9.69
CA VAL A 403 7.27 -28.78 10.20
C VAL A 403 5.99 -28.55 9.40
N ALA A 404 5.78 -27.33 8.89
CA ALA A 404 4.59 -27.00 8.11
C ALA A 404 4.49 -27.79 6.79
N ASP A 405 5.62 -28.05 6.13
CA ASP A 405 5.71 -28.94 4.96
C ASP A 405 7.11 -29.59 4.91
N PRO A 406 7.29 -30.75 5.57
CA PRO A 406 8.58 -31.42 5.67
C PRO A 406 9.07 -31.92 4.31
N GLU A 407 8.17 -32.43 3.47
CA GLU A 407 8.52 -32.99 2.16
C GLU A 407 8.96 -31.90 1.19
N ALA A 408 8.26 -30.76 1.14
CA ALA A 408 8.68 -29.63 0.33
C ALA A 408 10.00 -29.03 0.84
N SER A 409 10.17 -28.91 2.15
CA SER A 409 11.42 -28.38 2.73
C SER A 409 12.61 -29.25 2.37
N GLU A 410 12.49 -30.57 2.56
CA GLU A 410 13.54 -31.52 2.19
C GLU A 410 13.87 -31.44 0.70
N TYR A 411 12.84 -31.42 -0.15
CA TYR A 411 12.99 -31.33 -1.59
C TYR A 411 13.68 -30.03 -2.04
N VAL A 412 13.31 -28.88 -1.48
CA VAL A 412 13.91 -27.58 -1.84
C VAL A 412 15.38 -27.53 -1.44
N PHE A 413 15.72 -27.96 -0.22
CA PHE A 413 17.12 -28.05 0.22
C PHE A 413 17.93 -28.92 -0.74
N GLN A 414 17.47 -30.13 -1.02
CA GLN A 414 18.18 -31.05 -1.90
C GLN A 414 18.30 -30.48 -3.32
N ARG A 415 17.19 -30.02 -3.91
CA ARG A 415 17.15 -29.65 -5.33
C ARG A 415 17.95 -28.39 -5.64
N LEU A 416 17.97 -27.41 -4.74
CA LEU A 416 18.79 -26.21 -4.92
C LEU A 416 20.29 -26.55 -4.88
N GLN A 417 20.70 -27.45 -3.99
CA GLN A 417 22.08 -27.92 -3.92
C GLN A 417 22.47 -28.69 -5.18
N GLU A 418 21.63 -29.60 -5.68
CA GLU A 418 21.85 -30.30 -6.95
C GLU A 418 22.00 -29.36 -8.15
N LEU A 419 21.24 -28.25 -8.17
CA LEU A 419 21.25 -27.26 -9.24
C LEU A 419 22.37 -26.21 -9.09
N GLY A 420 23.17 -26.27 -8.02
CA GLY A 420 24.21 -25.28 -7.74
C GLY A 420 23.66 -23.88 -7.45
N VAL A 421 22.44 -23.78 -6.90
CA VAL A 421 21.84 -22.50 -6.52
C VAL A 421 22.24 -22.18 -5.07
N PRO A 422 22.86 -21.02 -4.81
CA PRO A 422 23.21 -20.61 -3.44
C PRO A 422 21.99 -20.53 -2.54
N LEU A 423 22.09 -21.14 -1.35
CA LEU A 423 21.06 -21.14 -0.31
C LEU A 423 21.54 -20.30 0.87
N ILE A 424 20.70 -19.39 1.35
CA ILE A 424 20.92 -18.60 2.57
C ILE A 424 19.86 -19.03 3.58
N VAL A 425 20.26 -19.54 4.74
CA VAL A 425 19.35 -19.93 5.81
C VAL A 425 19.53 -18.98 6.98
N VAL A 426 18.43 -18.34 7.41
CA VAL A 426 18.40 -17.41 8.53
C VAL A 426 17.66 -18.04 9.70
N GLY A 427 18.43 -18.40 10.73
CA GLY A 427 17.94 -18.94 11.99
C GLY A 427 17.64 -17.88 13.04
N ARG A 428 16.94 -18.30 14.09
CA ARG A 428 16.42 -17.42 15.16
C ARG A 428 17.49 -16.55 15.83
N HIS A 429 18.71 -17.04 16.00
CA HIS A 429 19.74 -16.31 16.74
C HIS A 429 20.26 -15.08 15.96
N ALA A 430 20.19 -15.11 14.62
CA ALA A 430 20.48 -13.93 13.80
C ALA A 430 19.43 -12.83 14.05
N VAL A 431 18.16 -13.23 14.18
CA VAL A 431 17.05 -12.31 14.43
C VAL A 431 17.13 -11.71 15.83
N TYR A 432 17.45 -12.52 16.84
CA TYR A 432 17.60 -12.06 18.23
C TYR A 432 18.71 -11.03 18.39
N ALA A 433 19.79 -11.14 17.60
CA ALA A 433 20.87 -10.16 17.62
C ALA A 433 20.43 -8.76 17.16
N ALA A 434 19.31 -8.63 16.43
CA ALA A 434 18.80 -7.39 15.87
C ALA A 434 17.32 -7.14 16.19
N ALA A 435 16.90 -7.42 17.43
CA ALA A 435 15.54 -7.17 17.89
C ALA A 435 15.15 -5.68 17.78
N VAL A 436 14.09 -5.37 17.05
CA VAL A 436 13.70 -4.00 16.70
C VAL A 436 12.88 -3.38 17.85
N PRO A 437 13.14 -2.11 18.25
CA PRO A 437 12.39 -1.46 19.33
C PRO A 437 10.87 -1.43 19.08
N ALA A 438 10.09 -1.62 20.15
CA ALA A 438 8.62 -1.59 20.09
C ALA A 438 8.05 -0.26 19.59
N ALA A 439 8.81 0.83 19.76
CA ALA A 439 8.48 2.17 19.27
C ALA A 439 8.18 2.20 17.76
N LEU A 440 8.71 1.27 16.96
CA LEU A 440 8.39 1.16 15.54
C LEU A 440 6.88 1.09 15.29
N TYR A 441 6.13 0.28 16.05
CA TYR A 441 4.68 0.16 15.89
C TYR A 441 3.94 1.46 16.21
N ASP A 442 4.41 2.20 17.22
CA ASP A 442 3.85 3.51 17.56
C ASP A 442 4.10 4.53 16.45
N GLU A 443 5.30 4.53 15.87
CA GLU A 443 5.66 5.43 14.78
C GLU A 443 4.92 5.08 13.48
N LEU A 444 4.81 3.80 13.14
CA LEU A 444 4.00 3.32 12.04
C LEU A 444 2.54 3.77 12.21
N ALA A 445 1.95 3.61 13.39
CA ALA A 445 0.56 4.02 13.66
C ALA A 445 0.35 5.55 13.67
N ARG A 446 1.41 6.35 13.86
CA ARG A 446 1.36 7.82 13.73
C ARG A 446 1.30 8.29 12.28
N THR A 447 1.59 7.41 11.31
CA THR A 447 1.38 7.71 9.89
C THR A 447 -0.12 7.82 9.58
N ASN A 448 -0.46 8.37 8.41
CA ASN A 448 -1.84 8.41 7.93
C ASN A 448 -2.33 7.06 7.35
N SER A 449 -1.58 5.97 7.57
CA SER A 449 -1.92 4.65 7.07
C SER A 449 -2.94 3.95 7.98
N PRO A 450 -4.14 3.60 7.50
CA PRO A 450 -5.08 2.79 8.27
C PRO A 450 -4.50 1.39 8.56
N PHE A 451 -3.72 0.84 7.64
CA PHE A 451 -3.05 -0.46 7.83
C PHE A 451 -2.03 -0.44 8.95
N ALA A 452 -1.24 0.64 9.06
CA ALA A 452 -0.26 0.75 10.14
C ALA A 452 -0.91 0.92 11.52
N LYS A 453 -2.07 1.58 11.58
CA LYS A 453 -2.87 1.70 12.80
C LYS A 453 -3.46 0.34 13.21
N GLU A 454 -4.05 -0.37 12.26
CA GLU A 454 -4.59 -1.71 12.52
C GLU A 454 -3.48 -2.71 12.86
N LEU A 455 -2.31 -2.60 12.23
CA LEU A 455 -1.14 -3.42 12.53
C LEU A 455 -0.74 -3.30 14.01
N LYS A 456 -0.60 -2.07 14.51
CA LYS A 456 -0.33 -1.82 15.93
C LYS A 456 -1.45 -2.38 16.82
N ALA A 457 -2.71 -2.15 16.45
CA ALA A 457 -3.84 -2.66 17.22
C ALA A 457 -3.82 -4.20 17.30
N SER A 458 -3.52 -4.89 16.20
CA SER A 458 -3.39 -6.34 16.13
C SER A 458 -2.23 -6.84 16.98
N GLN A 459 -1.06 -6.24 16.84
CA GLN A 459 0.11 -6.64 17.64
C GLN A 459 -0.10 -6.42 19.13
N ARG A 460 -0.80 -5.34 19.51
CA ARG A 460 -1.17 -5.09 20.89
C ARG A 460 -2.10 -6.17 21.44
N ARG A 461 -3.15 -6.53 20.70
CA ARG A 461 -4.06 -7.63 21.10
C ARG A 461 -3.32 -8.95 21.25
N ALA A 462 -2.40 -9.28 20.34
CA ALA A 462 -1.59 -10.49 20.41
C ALA A 462 -0.71 -10.51 21.68
N ILE A 463 -0.12 -9.38 22.03
CA ILE A 463 0.68 -9.23 23.25
C ILE A 463 -0.16 -9.30 24.52
N ASP A 464 -1.33 -8.65 24.54
CA ASP A 464 -2.26 -8.71 25.67
C ASP A 464 -2.74 -10.16 25.91
N GLU A 465 -3.06 -10.88 24.83
CA GLU A 465 -3.47 -12.29 24.89
C GLU A 465 -2.31 -13.21 25.30
N LEU A 466 -1.11 -13.02 24.75
CA LEU A 466 0.07 -13.78 25.14
C LEU A 466 0.39 -13.57 26.63
N TRP A 467 0.29 -12.34 27.12
CA TRP A 467 0.50 -12.01 28.53
C TRP A 467 -0.52 -12.72 29.44
N HIS A 468 -1.79 -12.76 29.05
CA HIS A 468 -2.81 -13.51 29.77
C HIS A 468 -2.47 -15.02 29.81
N ARG A 469 -2.08 -15.59 28.67
CA ARG A 469 -1.74 -17.03 28.58
C ARG A 469 -0.52 -17.40 29.45
N VAL A 470 0.54 -16.57 29.52
CA VAL A 470 1.74 -16.90 30.32
C VAL A 470 1.50 -16.81 31.83
N GLN A 471 0.48 -16.06 32.26
CA GLN A 471 0.06 -15.96 33.66
C GLN A 471 -0.78 -17.15 34.11
N ALA A 472 -1.42 -17.85 33.18
CA ALA A 472 -2.25 -19.00 33.49
C ALA A 472 -1.43 -20.20 34.02
N PRO A 473 -1.97 -21.00 34.97
CA PRO A 473 -1.27 -22.14 35.54
C PRO A 473 -0.79 -23.13 34.48
N VAL A 474 0.42 -23.68 34.64
CA VAL A 474 1.00 -24.69 33.72
C VAL A 474 0.03 -25.87 33.55
N GLY A 475 -0.21 -26.28 32.31
CA GLY A 475 -1.15 -27.35 31.96
C GLY A 475 -2.63 -26.94 31.90
N SER A 476 -2.99 -25.72 32.27
CA SER A 476 -4.38 -25.23 32.16
C SER A 476 -4.81 -25.04 30.70
N ALA A 477 -6.11 -25.18 30.43
CA ALA A 477 -6.70 -24.92 29.11
C ALA A 477 -6.51 -23.46 28.65
N GLU A 478 -6.45 -22.52 29.60
CA GLU A 478 -6.22 -21.09 29.37
C GLU A 478 -4.85 -20.80 28.74
N ARG A 479 -3.87 -21.70 28.88
CA ARG A 479 -2.56 -21.59 28.21
C ARG A 479 -2.62 -21.93 26.72
N ALA A 480 -3.72 -22.46 26.21
CA ALA A 480 -3.90 -22.82 24.79
C ALA A 480 -2.74 -23.65 24.20
N GLY A 481 -2.26 -24.65 24.95
CA GLY A 481 -1.17 -25.54 24.51
C GLY A 481 0.23 -24.92 24.58
N MET A 482 0.40 -23.77 25.24
CA MET A 482 1.69 -23.13 25.42
C MET A 482 2.66 -23.98 26.25
N PRO A 483 3.94 -24.12 25.83
CA PRO A 483 4.93 -24.90 26.56
C PRO A 483 5.09 -24.47 28.02
N GLU A 484 5.44 -25.43 28.89
CA GLU A 484 5.63 -25.19 30.33
C GLU A 484 6.69 -24.12 30.62
N ARG A 485 7.73 -24.04 29.79
CA ARG A 485 8.82 -23.05 29.90
C ARG A 485 8.39 -21.60 29.68
N CYS A 486 7.22 -21.34 29.07
CA CYS A 486 6.79 -19.99 28.72
C CYS A 486 6.01 -19.35 29.89
N THR A 487 6.72 -18.86 30.89
CA THR A 487 6.17 -18.21 32.09
C THR A 487 6.11 -16.68 31.93
N ALA A 488 5.58 -15.98 32.94
CA ALA A 488 5.69 -14.53 33.04
C ALA A 488 7.16 -14.06 33.00
N ASP A 489 8.07 -14.76 33.70
CA ASP A 489 9.51 -14.44 33.67
C ASP A 489 10.11 -14.61 32.29
N TRP A 490 9.74 -15.68 31.57
CA TRP A 490 10.12 -15.87 30.17
C TRP A 490 9.63 -14.71 29.31
N PHE A 491 8.37 -14.27 29.49
CA PHE A 491 7.84 -13.12 28.76
C PHE A 491 8.63 -11.84 29.06
N GLY A 492 8.99 -11.62 30.32
CA GLY A 492 9.83 -10.51 30.76
C GLY A 492 11.21 -10.52 30.09
N GLN A 493 11.84 -11.71 30.01
CA GLN A 493 13.13 -11.91 29.36
C GLN A 493 13.08 -11.70 27.85
N VAL A 494 12.05 -12.22 27.18
CA VAL A 494 11.95 -12.19 25.71
C VAL A 494 11.51 -10.83 25.18
N PHE A 495 10.56 -10.15 25.86
CA PHE A 495 9.92 -8.96 25.32
C PHE A 495 10.20 -7.67 26.10
N CYS A 496 10.44 -7.76 27.41
CA CYS A 496 10.41 -6.59 28.31
C CYS A 496 11.79 -6.15 28.82
N GLY A 497 12.88 -6.58 28.16
CA GLY A 497 14.24 -6.21 28.56
C GLY A 497 14.70 -6.85 29.87
N GLY A 498 14.08 -7.96 30.30
CA GLY A 498 14.54 -8.78 31.42
C GLY A 498 13.61 -8.86 32.64
N SER A 499 12.54 -8.07 32.70
CA SER A 499 11.59 -8.09 33.82
C SER A 499 10.14 -8.14 33.37
N PRO A 500 9.29 -9.02 33.94
CA PRO A 500 7.89 -9.11 33.57
C PRO A 500 7.11 -7.83 33.93
N PRO A 501 6.04 -7.51 33.16
CA PRO A 501 5.08 -6.48 33.56
C PRO A 501 4.48 -6.76 34.96
N PRO A 502 4.22 -5.72 35.77
CA PRO A 502 3.50 -5.88 37.03
C PRO A 502 2.11 -6.47 36.83
N LEU A 503 1.59 -7.17 37.85
CA LEU A 503 0.24 -7.75 37.80
C LEU A 503 -0.80 -6.64 37.59
N GLY A 504 -1.68 -6.80 36.61
CA GLY A 504 -2.71 -5.81 36.25
C GLY A 504 -2.23 -4.63 35.40
N ALA A 505 -0.94 -4.54 35.05
CA ALA A 505 -0.43 -3.55 34.11
C ALA A 505 -0.77 -3.91 32.65
N THR A 506 -0.82 -2.91 31.77
CA THR A 506 -0.91 -3.15 30.33
C THR A 506 0.46 -3.57 29.79
N PRO A 507 0.65 -4.81 29.29
CA PRO A 507 1.97 -5.32 28.93
C PRO A 507 2.64 -4.51 27.82
N TRP A 508 1.86 -3.89 26.92
CA TRP A 508 2.36 -3.04 25.83
C TRP A 508 3.35 -1.95 26.28
N GLU A 509 3.14 -1.36 27.46
CA GLU A 509 3.99 -0.27 27.97
C GLU A 509 5.39 -0.74 28.40
N TYR A 510 5.57 -2.05 28.57
CA TYR A 510 6.81 -2.67 29.05
C TYR A 510 7.57 -3.39 27.93
N ILE A 511 7.01 -3.51 26.73
CA ILE A 511 7.69 -4.16 25.61
C ILE A 511 8.85 -3.28 25.14
N ALA A 512 10.06 -3.84 25.20
CA ALA A 512 11.27 -3.19 24.74
C ALA A 512 11.46 -3.39 23.22
N SER A 513 11.29 -4.61 22.73
CA SER A 513 11.61 -4.97 21.34
C SER A 513 10.82 -6.17 20.82
N PHE A 514 10.75 -6.28 19.50
CA PHE A 514 10.19 -7.41 18.77
C PHE A 514 11.22 -8.02 17.80
N ASN A 515 11.14 -9.33 17.61
CA ASN A 515 11.98 -10.06 16.67
C ASN A 515 11.34 -10.02 15.28
N MET A 516 12.01 -9.37 14.31
CA MET A 516 11.51 -9.20 12.94
C MET A 516 12.15 -10.22 12.00
N TYR A 517 11.67 -11.47 12.04
CA TYR A 517 12.26 -12.59 11.29
C TYR A 517 12.33 -12.31 9.78
N ASP A 518 11.19 -11.95 9.18
CA ASP A 518 11.06 -11.73 7.75
C ASP A 518 11.93 -10.57 7.25
N CYS A 519 12.01 -9.50 8.05
CA CYS A 519 12.82 -8.34 7.73
C CYS A 519 14.31 -8.68 7.69
N VAL A 520 14.79 -9.49 8.66
CA VAL A 520 16.19 -9.93 8.70
C VAL A 520 16.50 -10.85 7.53
N ALA A 521 15.59 -11.77 7.17
CA ALA A 521 15.74 -12.64 6.00
C ALA A 521 15.83 -11.84 4.69
N VAL A 522 14.94 -10.87 4.48
CA VAL A 522 15.00 -9.98 3.31
C VAL A 522 16.34 -9.23 3.27
N CYS A 523 16.82 -8.68 4.39
CA CYS A 523 18.12 -8.00 4.45
C CYS A 523 19.30 -8.94 4.16
N ALA A 524 19.27 -10.18 4.65
CA ALA A 524 20.30 -11.18 4.38
C ALA A 524 20.32 -11.63 2.90
N SER A 525 19.17 -11.59 2.23
CA SER A 525 19.04 -11.99 0.82
C SER A 525 19.67 -10.99 -0.16
N VAL A 526 19.73 -9.71 0.21
CA VAL A 526 20.23 -8.62 -0.66
C VAL A 526 21.74 -8.48 -0.46
N PRO A 527 22.59 -8.82 -1.44
CA PRO A 527 24.05 -8.84 -1.28
C PRO A 527 24.64 -7.54 -0.73
N GLN A 528 24.20 -6.38 -1.21
CA GLN A 528 24.69 -5.07 -0.75
C GLN A 528 24.42 -4.85 0.75
N LEU A 529 23.28 -5.34 1.25
CA LEU A 529 22.93 -5.28 2.66
C LEU A 529 23.65 -6.38 3.44
N ARG A 530 23.71 -7.60 2.89
CA ARG A 530 24.38 -8.76 3.49
C ARG A 530 25.84 -8.46 3.83
N TYR A 531 26.64 -8.03 2.85
CA TYR A 531 28.07 -7.77 3.03
C TYR A 531 28.37 -6.71 4.11
N ARG A 532 27.43 -5.78 4.32
CA ARG A 532 27.57 -4.73 5.33
C ARG A 532 27.11 -5.18 6.71
N LEU A 533 25.94 -5.81 6.78
CA LEU A 533 25.21 -6.02 8.03
C LEU A 533 25.47 -7.40 8.65
N PHE A 534 25.89 -8.37 7.85
CA PHE A 534 26.12 -9.75 8.25
C PHE A 534 27.61 -10.12 8.17
N ALA A 535 27.97 -11.19 8.86
CA ALA A 535 29.31 -11.77 8.81
C ALA A 535 29.52 -12.47 7.45
N ASP A 536 30.76 -12.41 6.95
CA ASP A 536 31.20 -13.06 5.70
C ASP A 536 32.36 -14.03 6.03
N GLU A 537 32.35 -14.56 7.26
CA GLU A 537 33.39 -15.42 7.79
C GLU A 537 33.11 -16.89 7.41
N PRO A 538 34.15 -17.72 7.18
CA PRO A 538 34.00 -19.11 6.76
C PRO A 538 33.11 -19.98 7.66
N GLU A 539 32.98 -19.63 8.94
CA GLU A 539 32.12 -20.33 9.92
C GLU A 539 30.62 -20.26 9.58
N HIS A 540 30.23 -19.31 8.72
CA HIS A 540 28.86 -19.16 8.23
C HIS A 540 28.69 -19.76 6.83
N GLU A 541 29.76 -20.25 6.21
CA GLU A 541 29.75 -20.78 4.84
C GLU A 541 29.82 -22.31 4.83
N TYR A 542 29.06 -22.91 3.92
CA TYR A 542 29.12 -24.33 3.62
C TYR A 542 29.38 -24.50 2.13
N ASP A 543 30.60 -24.91 1.78
CA ASP A 543 30.98 -25.22 0.41
C ASP A 543 30.52 -26.63 0.03
N ALA A 544 29.45 -26.72 -0.76
CA ALA A 544 28.94 -27.97 -1.29
C ALA A 544 29.66 -28.40 -2.59
N GLY A 545 30.74 -27.73 -2.97
CA GLY A 545 31.52 -27.96 -4.20
C GLY A 545 30.88 -27.37 -5.48
N VAL A 546 29.55 -27.29 -5.52
CA VAL A 546 28.78 -26.72 -6.64
C VAL A 546 28.28 -25.29 -6.37
N ALA A 547 28.09 -24.95 -5.10
CA ALA A 547 27.73 -23.62 -4.63
C ALA A 547 28.15 -23.46 -3.17
N ILE A 548 28.32 -22.20 -2.75
CA ILE A 548 28.51 -21.84 -1.35
C ILE A 548 27.14 -21.49 -0.76
N HIS A 549 26.78 -22.20 0.31
CA HIS A 549 25.57 -21.94 1.09
C HIS A 549 25.96 -21.12 2.34
N VAL A 550 25.05 -20.27 2.82
CA VAL A 550 25.31 -19.36 3.95
C VAL A 550 24.30 -19.62 5.06
N LEU A 551 24.78 -19.78 6.29
CA LEU A 551 23.98 -20.14 7.47
C LEU A 551 24.18 -19.08 8.56
N PHE A 552 23.16 -18.26 8.79
CA PHE A 552 23.14 -17.29 9.89
C PHE A 552 22.26 -17.77 11.04
N GLY A 553 22.67 -17.49 12.28
CA GLY A 553 21.82 -17.76 13.44
C GLY A 553 21.77 -19.22 13.87
N GLN A 554 22.82 -20.00 13.58
CA GLN A 554 22.93 -21.41 13.97
C GLN A 554 22.97 -21.57 15.50
N SER A 555 23.57 -20.61 16.20
CA SER A 555 23.63 -20.53 17.65
C SER A 555 23.76 -19.06 18.07
N GLU A 556 23.74 -18.78 19.38
CA GLU A 556 24.00 -17.43 19.89
C GLU A 556 25.41 -16.93 19.54
N ALA A 557 26.41 -17.81 19.58
CA ALA A 557 27.78 -17.49 19.16
C ALA A 557 27.91 -17.30 17.65
N LEU A 558 27.09 -18.01 16.86
CA LEU A 558 27.06 -17.96 15.40
C LEU A 558 25.81 -17.21 14.90
N ALA A 559 25.51 -16.07 15.52
CA ALA A 559 24.37 -15.23 15.13
C ALA A 559 24.54 -14.66 13.71
N GLY A 560 25.78 -14.38 13.29
CA GLY A 560 26.09 -13.91 11.94
C GLY A 560 25.68 -12.48 11.62
N VAL A 561 25.19 -11.70 12.60
CA VAL A 561 24.89 -10.27 12.42
C VAL A 561 26.08 -9.43 12.90
N ARG A 562 26.81 -8.83 11.96
CA ARG A 562 28.00 -8.01 12.22
C ARG A 562 27.65 -6.64 12.81
N ARG A 563 26.55 -6.03 12.34
CA ARG A 563 26.17 -4.64 12.69
C ARG A 563 24.71 -4.55 13.15
N PRO A 564 24.38 -5.10 14.34
CA PRO A 564 22.99 -5.23 14.79
C PRO A 564 22.29 -3.88 14.90
N LYS A 565 22.97 -2.84 15.41
CA LYS A 565 22.40 -1.48 15.51
C LYS A 565 22.08 -0.84 14.17
N GLU A 566 22.89 -1.10 13.14
CA GLU A 566 22.62 -0.59 11.78
C GLU A 566 21.47 -1.37 11.14
N LEU A 567 21.42 -2.70 11.31
CA LEU A 567 20.32 -3.54 10.81
C LEU A 567 18.97 -3.12 11.41
N MET A 568 18.92 -2.90 12.74
CA MET A 568 17.70 -2.40 13.41
C MET A 568 17.24 -1.05 12.85
N ARG A 569 18.16 -0.09 12.65
CA ARG A 569 17.83 1.22 12.09
C ARG A 569 17.36 1.14 10.64
N LEU A 570 17.93 0.23 9.85
CA LEU A 570 17.51 0.00 8.47
C LEU A 570 16.07 -0.53 8.44
N ILE A 571 15.77 -1.59 9.19
CA ILE A 571 14.42 -2.19 9.28
C ILE A 571 13.41 -1.11 9.70
N HIS A 572 13.75 -0.32 10.72
CA HIS A 572 12.92 0.78 11.21
C HIS A 572 12.66 1.84 10.13
N SER A 573 13.73 2.37 9.53
CA SER A 573 13.65 3.50 8.60
C SER A 573 13.01 3.11 7.27
N ALA A 574 13.35 1.93 6.73
CA ALA A 574 12.77 1.42 5.49
C ALA A 574 11.28 1.08 5.69
N SER A 575 10.87 0.51 6.82
CA SER A 575 9.45 0.27 7.13
C SER A 575 8.65 1.58 7.17
N LEU A 576 9.16 2.61 7.86
CA LEU A 576 8.53 3.92 7.89
C LEU A 576 8.48 4.58 6.51
N ALA A 577 9.55 4.45 5.72
CA ALA A 577 9.61 4.95 4.36
C ALA A 577 8.54 4.31 3.48
N GLY A 578 8.40 2.99 3.53
CA GLY A 578 7.40 2.25 2.77
C GLY A 578 5.98 2.68 3.09
N VAL A 579 5.64 2.81 4.37
CA VAL A 579 4.32 3.31 4.81
C VAL A 579 4.12 4.80 4.55
N SER A 580 5.19 5.59 4.49
CA SER A 580 5.08 7.02 4.16
C SER A 580 5.01 7.27 2.66
N SER A 581 5.34 6.26 1.85
CA SER A 581 5.34 6.28 0.38
C SER A 581 4.05 5.74 -0.25
N LEU A 582 3.00 5.51 0.55
CA LEU A 582 1.70 5.04 0.04
C LEU A 582 1.22 5.96 -1.10
N PRO A 583 0.71 5.40 -2.21
CA PRO A 583 0.15 6.21 -3.29
C PRO A 583 -0.94 7.13 -2.73
N ASP A 584 -1.01 8.34 -3.29
CA ASP A 584 -2.16 9.19 -3.00
C ASP A 584 -3.44 8.48 -3.48
N PRO A 585 -4.53 8.52 -2.69
CA PRO A 585 -5.81 7.95 -3.10
C PRO A 585 -6.26 8.58 -4.42
N TYR A 586 -6.85 7.78 -5.30
CA TYR A 586 -7.32 8.28 -6.60
C TYR A 586 -8.36 9.40 -6.40
N PRO A 587 -8.14 10.61 -6.92
CA PRO A 587 -9.17 11.64 -6.94
C PRO A 587 -10.36 11.15 -7.77
N MET A 588 -11.58 11.31 -7.26
CA MET A 588 -12.78 10.76 -7.88
C MET A 588 -13.89 11.80 -8.00
N ILE A 589 -14.48 11.90 -9.19
CA ILE A 589 -15.75 12.61 -9.41
C ILE A 589 -16.85 11.59 -9.71
N VAL A 590 -18.06 11.84 -9.19
CA VAL A 590 -19.21 10.95 -9.38
C VAL A 590 -20.44 11.73 -9.85
N PHE A 591 -21.11 11.22 -10.88
CA PHE A 591 -22.43 11.66 -11.34
C PHE A 591 -23.46 10.61 -10.93
N THR A 592 -24.45 10.98 -10.11
CA THR A 592 -25.37 10.07 -9.40
C THR A 592 -26.78 10.66 -9.31
N ASP A 593 -27.81 9.84 -9.08
CA ASP A 593 -29.21 10.25 -8.98
C ASP A 593 -29.93 9.67 -7.74
N PRO A 594 -29.39 9.91 -6.51
CA PRO A 594 -29.92 9.31 -5.29
C PRO A 594 -31.39 9.65 -5.07
N GLY A 595 -32.13 8.71 -4.48
CA GLY A 595 -33.57 8.83 -4.28
C GLY A 595 -34.41 8.35 -5.46
N GLN A 596 -33.80 7.96 -6.59
CA GLN A 596 -34.49 7.27 -7.70
C GLN A 596 -34.78 5.82 -7.32
N ASP A 597 -33.73 5.13 -6.88
CA ASP A 597 -33.80 3.88 -6.13
C ASP A 597 -32.74 3.92 -5.00
N LEU A 598 -32.32 2.75 -4.52
CA LEU A 598 -31.45 2.64 -3.33
C LEU A 598 -29.98 2.44 -3.68
N ASP A 599 -29.67 2.20 -4.95
CA ASP A 599 -28.35 1.73 -5.38
C ASP A 599 -27.30 2.84 -5.29
N ASP A 600 -27.62 4.07 -5.70
CA ASP A 600 -26.77 5.25 -5.49
C ASP A 600 -26.41 5.47 -4.02
N GLU A 601 -27.39 5.34 -3.14
CA GLU A 601 -27.21 5.58 -1.71
C GLU A 601 -26.36 4.48 -1.06
N LEU A 602 -26.49 3.22 -1.52
CA LEU A 602 -25.57 2.15 -1.16
C LEU A 602 -24.16 2.41 -1.71
N ALA A 603 -24.04 2.90 -2.95
CA ALA A 603 -22.75 3.25 -3.55
C ALA A 603 -22.04 4.34 -2.73
N MET A 604 -22.78 5.31 -2.20
CA MET A 604 -22.22 6.34 -1.32
C MET A 604 -21.74 5.80 0.04
N ILE A 605 -22.43 4.81 0.61
CA ILE A 605 -21.93 4.11 1.80
C ILE A 605 -20.64 3.35 1.46
N MET A 606 -20.60 2.67 0.32
CA MET A 606 -19.39 1.98 -0.14
C MET A 606 -18.23 2.97 -0.39
N LEU A 607 -18.51 4.13 -1.00
CA LEU A 607 -17.55 5.21 -1.22
C LEU A 607 -16.89 5.63 0.09
N ARG A 608 -17.65 5.76 1.19
CA ARG A 608 -17.09 6.08 2.50
C ARG A 608 -16.06 5.06 2.97
N SER A 609 -16.32 3.77 2.74
CA SER A 609 -15.38 2.70 3.08
C SER A 609 -14.12 2.75 2.20
N LEU A 610 -14.28 2.99 0.90
CA LEU A 610 -13.15 3.16 -0.02
C LEU A 610 -12.28 4.37 0.36
N VAL A 611 -12.88 5.45 0.89
CA VAL A 611 -12.15 6.60 1.46
C VAL A 611 -11.39 6.20 2.73
N ALA A 612 -12.01 5.44 3.63
CA ALA A 612 -11.38 4.95 4.86
C ALA A 612 -10.12 4.11 4.53
N GLN A 613 -10.23 3.28 3.50
CA GLN A 613 -9.16 2.41 3.02
C GLN A 613 -8.13 3.12 2.12
N ARG A 614 -8.30 4.43 1.88
CA ARG A 614 -7.44 5.27 1.02
C ARG A 614 -7.33 4.78 -0.42
N PHE A 615 -8.36 4.10 -0.93
CA PHE A 615 -8.43 3.77 -2.35
C PHE A 615 -8.80 4.99 -3.19
N VAL A 616 -9.70 5.83 -2.66
CA VAL A 616 -10.24 6.99 -3.39
C VAL A 616 -10.38 8.20 -2.48
N ARG A 617 -10.40 9.38 -3.10
CA ARG A 617 -10.75 10.65 -2.46
C ARG A 617 -11.81 11.34 -3.34
N PRO A 618 -13.10 11.38 -2.94
CA PRO A 618 -14.11 12.08 -3.69
C PRO A 618 -13.80 13.58 -3.67
N ILE A 619 -13.67 14.18 -4.85
CA ILE A 619 -13.33 15.59 -5.01
C ILE A 619 -14.54 16.43 -5.43
N GLY A 620 -15.58 15.79 -5.94
CA GLY A 620 -16.85 16.44 -6.27
C GLY A 620 -17.91 15.43 -6.69
N LEU A 621 -19.14 15.64 -6.24
CA LEU A 621 -20.30 14.81 -6.58
C LEU A 621 -21.36 15.68 -7.25
N VAL A 622 -21.96 15.19 -8.33
CA VAL A 622 -23.03 15.87 -9.06
C VAL A 622 -24.28 15.01 -8.99
N ALA A 623 -25.35 15.57 -8.40
CA ALA A 623 -26.64 14.90 -8.34
C ALA A 623 -27.54 15.39 -9.48
N ASN A 624 -27.93 14.51 -10.39
CA ASN A 624 -28.78 14.84 -11.54
C ASN A 624 -30.11 14.06 -11.50
N LEU A 625 -30.92 14.21 -12.55
CA LEU A 625 -32.30 13.70 -12.70
C LEU A 625 -33.33 14.50 -11.88
N HIS A 626 -34.51 14.74 -12.43
CA HIS A 626 -35.54 15.52 -11.72
C HIS A 626 -36.03 14.83 -10.43
N PRO A 627 -36.31 15.58 -9.33
CA PRO A 627 -35.90 16.96 -9.08
C PRO A 627 -34.43 17.02 -8.59
N SER A 628 -33.55 17.55 -9.43
CA SER A 628 -32.10 17.50 -9.23
C SER A 628 -31.63 18.24 -7.97
N ASP A 629 -32.31 19.32 -7.59
CA ASP A 629 -32.01 20.09 -6.38
C ASP A 629 -32.24 19.27 -5.10
N ALA A 630 -33.37 18.57 -5.01
CA ALA A 630 -33.70 17.74 -3.85
C ALA A 630 -32.73 16.56 -3.73
N ARG A 631 -32.32 15.97 -4.86
CA ARG A 631 -31.33 14.89 -4.90
C ARG A 631 -29.96 15.34 -4.43
N ALA A 632 -29.50 16.53 -4.85
CA ALA A 632 -28.25 17.11 -4.37
C ALA A 632 -28.27 17.32 -2.85
N ARG A 633 -29.41 17.77 -2.31
CA ARG A 633 -29.60 17.97 -0.88
C ARG A 633 -29.63 16.64 -0.11
N LEU A 634 -30.27 15.60 -0.66
CA LEU A 634 -30.23 14.25 -0.11
C LEU A 634 -28.78 13.75 -0.06
N LEU A 635 -28.05 13.86 -1.17
CA LEU A 635 -26.66 13.43 -1.29
C LEU A 635 -25.74 14.16 -0.29
N LYS A 636 -25.85 15.48 -0.19
CA LYS A 636 -25.06 16.28 0.76
C LYS A 636 -25.38 15.91 2.21
N GLY A 637 -26.66 15.71 2.52
CA GLY A 637 -27.11 15.21 3.81
C GLY A 637 -26.51 13.86 4.17
N GLN A 638 -26.49 12.94 3.19
CA GLN A 638 -25.90 11.61 3.32
C GLN A 638 -24.39 11.68 3.57
N MET A 639 -23.65 12.49 2.79
CA MET A 639 -22.21 12.68 2.97
C MET A 639 -21.88 13.20 4.39
N ARG A 640 -22.69 14.11 4.94
CA ARG A 640 -22.53 14.60 6.31
C ARG A 640 -22.67 13.48 7.34
N VAL A 641 -23.71 12.65 7.24
CA VAL A 641 -23.93 11.53 8.16
C VAL A 641 -22.83 10.47 8.04
N LEU A 642 -22.30 10.24 6.84
CA LEU A 642 -21.18 9.32 6.60
C LEU A 642 -19.82 9.87 7.06
N GLY A 643 -19.77 11.07 7.64
CA GLY A 643 -18.52 11.68 8.09
C GLY A 643 -17.66 12.26 6.96
N LEU A 644 -18.28 12.64 5.84
CA LEU A 644 -17.65 13.30 4.69
C LEU A 644 -18.27 14.70 4.42
N PRO A 645 -18.40 15.58 5.43
CA PRO A 645 -19.11 16.85 5.27
C PRO A 645 -18.41 17.79 4.26
N ASP A 646 -17.09 17.65 4.07
CA ASP A 646 -16.30 18.54 3.23
C ASP A 646 -16.35 18.18 1.74
N VAL A 647 -16.96 17.05 1.37
CA VAL A 647 -17.09 16.66 -0.04
C VAL A 647 -18.02 17.67 -0.75
N PRO A 648 -17.55 18.32 -1.83
CA PRO A 648 -18.38 19.21 -2.63
C PRO A 648 -19.50 18.42 -3.31
N VAL A 649 -20.72 18.94 -3.20
CA VAL A 649 -21.91 18.39 -3.86
C VAL A 649 -22.59 19.51 -4.63
N ALA A 650 -22.84 19.28 -5.92
CA ALA A 650 -23.50 20.25 -6.78
C ALA A 650 -24.81 19.71 -7.37
N VAL A 651 -25.73 20.64 -7.61
CA VAL A 651 -26.97 20.42 -8.36
C VAL A 651 -26.61 20.26 -9.84
N GLY A 652 -26.93 19.10 -10.41
CA GLY A 652 -26.83 18.83 -11.83
C GLY A 652 -28.10 19.22 -12.58
N THR A 653 -28.25 18.73 -13.80
CA THR A 653 -29.46 18.88 -14.60
C THR A 653 -30.54 17.87 -14.21
N ASP A 654 -31.76 18.08 -14.71
CA ASP A 654 -32.83 17.09 -14.62
C ASP A 654 -32.62 15.85 -15.52
N GLY A 655 -31.45 15.71 -16.16
CA GLY A 655 -31.00 14.46 -16.77
C GLY A 655 -31.85 13.93 -17.92
N GLY A 656 -32.67 14.77 -18.55
CA GLY A 656 -33.54 14.43 -19.68
C GLY A 656 -34.94 13.93 -19.31
N ARG A 657 -35.28 13.86 -18.01
CA ARG A 657 -36.57 13.32 -17.52
C ARG A 657 -37.13 14.21 -16.40
N THR A 658 -38.44 14.48 -16.43
CA THR A 658 -39.14 15.32 -15.44
C THR A 658 -40.36 14.63 -14.81
N ASP A 659 -40.47 13.30 -14.97
CA ASP A 659 -41.62 12.50 -14.53
C ASP A 659 -41.51 12.03 -13.07
N HIS A 660 -40.31 12.04 -12.50
CA HIS A 660 -40.10 11.66 -11.10
C HIS A 660 -40.38 12.82 -10.15
N VAL A 661 -41.08 12.57 -9.06
CA VAL A 661 -41.38 13.57 -8.01
C VAL A 661 -40.59 13.25 -6.75
N ASP A 662 -40.32 14.25 -5.93
CA ASP A 662 -39.64 14.05 -4.64
C ASP A 662 -40.46 13.13 -3.72
N THR A 663 -39.95 11.92 -3.52
CA THR A 663 -40.53 10.90 -2.62
C THR A 663 -39.60 10.56 -1.46
N PHE A 664 -38.41 11.16 -1.40
CA PHE A 664 -37.34 10.78 -0.48
C PHE A 664 -37.09 11.81 0.60
N SER A 665 -37.32 13.10 0.35
CA SER A 665 -37.03 14.17 1.33
C SER A 665 -37.83 14.02 2.62
N SER A 666 -39.07 13.55 2.54
CA SER A 666 -39.92 13.32 3.71
C SER A 666 -39.47 12.16 4.60
N THR A 667 -38.66 11.25 4.07
CA THR A 667 -38.17 10.06 4.79
C THR A 667 -36.72 10.21 5.24
N ALA A 668 -35.99 11.20 4.72
CA ALA A 668 -34.58 11.44 4.99
C ALA A 668 -34.40 12.59 6.02
N PRO A 669 -34.29 12.30 7.33
CA PRO A 669 -34.18 13.34 8.36
C PRO A 669 -32.86 14.13 8.28
N TYR A 670 -31.92 13.66 7.47
CA TYR A 670 -30.59 14.25 7.30
C TYR A 670 -30.47 15.13 6.05
N ILE A 671 -31.56 15.38 5.31
CA ILE A 671 -31.51 16.21 4.09
C ILE A 671 -30.84 17.56 4.35
N ALA A 672 -29.96 17.97 3.45
CA ALA A 672 -29.26 19.24 3.57
C ALA A 672 -30.18 20.43 3.24
N SER A 673 -29.79 21.61 3.68
CA SER A 673 -30.37 22.88 3.22
C SER A 673 -29.90 23.22 1.79
N GLU A 674 -30.64 24.08 1.09
CA GLU A 674 -30.28 24.55 -0.25
C GLU A 674 -28.93 25.27 -0.27
N THR A 675 -28.55 25.93 0.83
CA THR A 675 -27.27 26.65 0.95
C THR A 675 -26.06 25.75 1.13
N GLU A 676 -26.26 24.46 1.44
CA GLU A 676 -25.19 23.49 1.64
C GLU A 676 -24.73 22.81 0.34
N VAL A 677 -25.47 23.00 -0.76
CA VAL A 677 -25.15 22.47 -2.09
C VAL A 677 -24.73 23.58 -3.04
N GLU A 678 -23.81 23.28 -3.95
CA GLU A 678 -23.40 24.21 -5.00
C GLU A 678 -24.41 24.20 -6.15
N SER A 679 -24.89 25.37 -6.58
CA SER A 679 -25.90 25.45 -7.65
C SER A 679 -25.32 25.30 -9.07
N ASP A 680 -24.00 25.34 -9.24
CA ASP A 680 -23.32 25.24 -10.53
C ASP A 680 -22.31 24.09 -10.52
N ALA A 681 -22.74 22.92 -11.02
CA ALA A 681 -21.90 21.74 -11.16
C ALA A 681 -20.66 21.98 -12.03
N ASN A 682 -20.76 22.77 -13.11
CA ASN A 682 -19.63 23.04 -14.00
C ASN A 682 -18.57 23.91 -13.31
N ALA A 683 -18.97 24.91 -12.52
CA ALA A 683 -18.05 25.71 -11.72
C ALA A 683 -17.33 24.87 -10.66
N MET A 684 -18.07 24.02 -9.94
CA MET A 684 -17.50 23.07 -8.97
C MET A 684 -16.49 22.14 -9.65
N LEU A 685 -16.87 21.45 -10.74
CA LEU A 685 -16.01 20.52 -11.47
C LEU A 685 -14.74 21.19 -11.99
N ARG A 686 -14.86 22.39 -12.57
CA ARG A 686 -13.69 23.17 -13.04
C ARG A 686 -12.72 23.47 -11.90
N ARG A 687 -13.23 23.87 -10.74
CA ARG A 687 -12.42 24.21 -9.56
C ARG A 687 -11.66 22.98 -9.05
N VAL A 688 -12.35 21.85 -8.88
CA VAL A 688 -11.76 20.65 -8.28
C VAL A 688 -10.78 19.97 -9.24
N LEU A 689 -11.09 19.88 -10.53
CA LEU A 689 -10.20 19.26 -11.53
C LEU A 689 -8.91 20.07 -11.76
N LYS A 690 -8.96 21.40 -11.67
CA LYS A 690 -7.75 22.24 -11.78
C LYS A 690 -6.75 22.01 -10.65
N ALA A 691 -7.19 21.52 -9.50
CA ALA A 691 -6.34 21.25 -8.34
C ALA A 691 -5.62 19.90 -8.44
N GLU A 692 -6.06 19.01 -9.33
CA GLU A 692 -5.53 17.65 -9.43
C GLU A 692 -4.41 17.54 -10.47
N ALA A 693 -3.58 16.52 -10.31
CA ALA A 693 -2.58 16.18 -11.31
C ALA A 693 -3.22 15.68 -12.63
N ASP A 694 -2.46 15.73 -13.71
CA ASP A 694 -2.94 15.24 -15.01
C ASP A 694 -3.09 13.72 -15.00
N ALA A 695 -4.14 13.23 -15.66
CA ALA A 695 -4.45 11.81 -15.84
C ALA A 695 -4.52 10.98 -14.54
N THR A 696 -4.99 11.58 -13.44
CA THR A 696 -5.20 10.88 -12.16
C THR A 696 -6.67 10.72 -11.76
N VAL A 697 -7.58 11.52 -12.33
CA VAL A 697 -8.97 11.58 -11.85
C VAL A 697 -9.81 10.43 -12.41
N LEU A 698 -10.49 9.69 -11.53
CA LEU A 698 -11.50 8.70 -11.88
C LEU A 698 -12.85 9.39 -12.04
N CYS A 699 -13.48 9.26 -13.20
CA CYS A 699 -14.82 9.76 -13.47
C CYS A 699 -15.82 8.60 -13.45
N VAL A 700 -16.78 8.62 -12.51
CA VAL A 700 -17.78 7.56 -12.35
C VAL A 700 -19.16 8.12 -12.69
N CYS A 701 -19.86 7.47 -13.62
CA CYS A 701 -21.20 7.82 -14.03
C CYS A 701 -22.14 6.66 -13.70
N ILE A 702 -22.97 6.85 -12.68
CA ILE A 702 -23.97 5.89 -12.21
C ILE A 702 -25.40 6.40 -12.43
N SER A 703 -25.56 7.50 -13.17
CA SER A 703 -26.82 8.19 -13.46
C SER A 703 -26.86 8.67 -14.92
N SER A 704 -27.79 9.57 -15.26
CA SER A 704 -27.86 10.23 -16.56
C SER A 704 -26.51 10.86 -16.97
N LEU A 705 -26.16 10.78 -18.25
CA LEU A 705 -24.89 11.28 -18.78
C LEU A 705 -24.94 12.75 -19.23
N THR A 706 -26.07 13.45 -19.04
CA THR A 706 -26.27 14.84 -19.46
C THR A 706 -25.20 15.78 -18.89
N ASP A 707 -24.97 15.77 -17.57
CA ASP A 707 -23.99 16.64 -16.91
C ASP A 707 -22.55 16.28 -17.25
N ALA A 708 -22.23 14.99 -17.31
CA ALA A 708 -20.90 14.52 -17.70
C ALA A 708 -20.55 14.93 -19.14
N TRP A 709 -21.52 14.80 -20.06
CA TRP A 709 -21.41 15.30 -21.43
C TRP A 709 -21.29 16.82 -21.48
N GLY A 710 -22.17 17.53 -20.79
CA GLY A 710 -22.19 19.00 -20.77
C GLY A 710 -20.86 19.57 -20.28
N PHE A 711 -20.28 19.00 -19.23
CA PHE A 711 -18.96 19.40 -18.75
C PHE A 711 -17.84 19.05 -19.73
N LEU A 712 -17.83 17.82 -20.27
CA LEU A 712 -16.84 17.43 -21.28
C LEU A 712 -16.88 18.35 -22.51
N GLN A 713 -18.08 18.72 -22.97
CA GLN A 713 -18.26 19.61 -24.10
C GLN A 713 -17.75 21.03 -23.81
N ALA A 714 -18.01 21.54 -22.60
CA ALA A 714 -17.61 22.90 -22.20
C ALA A 714 -16.11 23.01 -21.85
N GLU A 715 -15.51 21.97 -21.27
CA GLU A 715 -14.17 21.98 -20.68
C GLU A 715 -13.30 20.83 -21.20
N GLU A 716 -13.41 20.50 -22.49
CA GLU A 716 -12.80 19.31 -23.11
C GLU A 716 -11.30 19.19 -22.84
N ALA A 717 -10.56 20.30 -22.95
CA ALA A 717 -9.11 20.31 -22.70
C ALA A 717 -8.78 19.96 -21.24
N LEU A 718 -9.55 20.49 -20.29
CA LEU A 718 -9.37 20.21 -18.87
C LEU A 718 -9.75 18.77 -18.56
N PHE A 719 -10.89 18.28 -19.07
CA PHE A 719 -11.32 16.90 -18.87
C PHE A 719 -10.30 15.91 -19.43
N THR A 720 -9.82 16.13 -20.66
CA THR A 720 -8.82 15.27 -21.31
C THR A 720 -7.48 15.26 -20.58
N ALA A 721 -7.06 16.41 -20.05
CA ALA A 721 -5.82 16.52 -19.28
C ALA A 721 -5.92 15.80 -17.93
N LYS A 722 -7.03 15.91 -17.22
CA LYS A 722 -7.16 15.46 -15.83
C LYS A 722 -7.70 14.05 -15.65
N VAL A 723 -8.62 13.62 -16.51
CA VAL A 723 -9.33 12.34 -16.35
C VAL A 723 -8.45 11.17 -16.80
N HIS A 724 -8.25 10.24 -15.88
CA HIS A 724 -7.59 8.96 -16.11
C HIS A 724 -8.49 8.00 -16.88
N SER A 725 -9.70 7.79 -16.36
CA SER A 725 -10.69 6.84 -16.89
C SER A 725 -12.11 7.28 -16.57
N VAL A 726 -13.03 6.88 -17.44
CA VAL A 726 -14.48 7.03 -17.27
C VAL A 726 -15.08 5.64 -17.06
N THR A 727 -15.83 5.46 -15.98
CA THR A 727 -16.58 4.24 -15.68
C THR A 727 -18.07 4.53 -15.69
N ILE A 728 -18.83 3.77 -16.49
CA ILE A 728 -20.27 3.96 -16.66
C ILE A 728 -21.01 2.69 -16.21
N MET A 729 -21.95 2.83 -15.27
CA MET A 729 -23.02 1.85 -15.12
C MET A 729 -23.99 2.09 -16.28
N GLY A 730 -24.02 1.16 -17.23
CA GLY A 730 -24.82 1.31 -18.45
C GLY A 730 -24.77 0.06 -19.31
N GLY A 731 -24.83 0.24 -20.62
CA GLY A 731 -24.67 -0.86 -21.56
C GLY A 731 -24.23 -0.37 -22.92
N ILE A 732 -23.95 -1.31 -23.82
CA ILE A 732 -23.48 -1.02 -25.17
C ILE A 732 -24.18 -1.90 -26.21
N GLU A 733 -24.37 -1.34 -27.40
CA GLU A 733 -24.81 -2.11 -28.56
C GLU A 733 -23.67 -3.02 -29.04
N LEU A 734 -23.81 -4.32 -28.78
CA LEU A 734 -22.90 -5.33 -29.30
C LEU A 734 -23.25 -5.61 -30.77
N SER A 735 -22.24 -5.54 -31.63
CA SER A 735 -22.30 -5.98 -33.03
C SER A 735 -21.07 -6.83 -33.34
N ASP A 736 -21.18 -7.69 -34.36
CA ASP A 736 -20.07 -8.57 -34.77
C ASP A 736 -18.80 -7.78 -35.13
N ASP A 737 -18.94 -6.53 -35.59
CA ASP A 737 -17.83 -5.62 -35.90
C ASP A 737 -17.08 -5.09 -34.65
N ASN A 738 -17.71 -5.15 -33.46
CA ASN A 738 -17.17 -4.62 -32.20
C ASN A 738 -16.62 -5.71 -31.27
N LEU A 739 -16.99 -6.97 -31.51
CA LEU A 739 -16.48 -8.14 -30.78
C LEU A 739 -15.14 -8.56 -31.39
N VAL A 740 -14.04 -8.10 -30.81
CA VAL A 740 -12.76 -8.78 -31.04
C VAL A 740 -12.82 -10.07 -30.23
N GLU A 741 -13.15 -11.19 -30.85
CA GLU A 741 -12.99 -12.49 -30.21
C GLU A 741 -11.51 -12.69 -29.86
N LEU A 742 -11.21 -12.70 -28.56
CA LEU A 742 -9.92 -13.13 -28.00
C LEU A 742 -9.75 -14.62 -28.27
N GLY A 743 -9.40 -14.96 -29.51
CA GLY A 743 -9.10 -16.31 -29.96
C GLY A 743 -8.06 -16.36 -31.08
N ASP A 744 -7.83 -15.27 -31.82
CA ASP A 744 -6.83 -15.24 -32.88
C ASP A 744 -5.48 -14.69 -32.37
N GLU A 745 -4.64 -15.58 -31.85
CA GLU A 745 -3.26 -15.27 -31.43
C GLU A 745 -2.45 -14.52 -32.52
N ASN A 746 -2.79 -14.69 -33.80
CA ASN A 746 -2.10 -14.01 -34.89
C ASN A 746 -2.45 -12.52 -34.97
N ALA A 747 -3.65 -12.12 -34.54
CA ALA A 747 -4.04 -10.71 -34.48
C ALA A 747 -3.28 -9.97 -33.37
N LEU A 748 -3.13 -10.60 -32.20
CA LEU A 748 -2.31 -10.08 -31.08
C LEU A 748 -0.82 -9.99 -31.46
N LYS A 749 -0.27 -11.01 -32.14
CA LYS A 749 1.10 -10.97 -32.66
C LYS A 749 1.29 -9.89 -33.74
N LYS A 750 0.29 -9.64 -34.60
CA LYS A 750 0.31 -8.53 -35.57
C LYS A 750 0.26 -7.15 -34.91
N MET A 751 -0.54 -6.99 -33.86
CA MET A 751 -0.63 -5.72 -33.13
C MET A 751 0.65 -5.44 -32.32
N ALA A 752 1.24 -6.45 -31.71
CA ALA A 752 2.53 -6.34 -31.03
C ALA A 752 3.68 -6.01 -32.01
N LYS A 753 3.69 -6.66 -33.18
CA LYS A 753 4.71 -6.42 -34.23
C LYS A 753 4.58 -5.05 -34.91
N ALA A 754 3.37 -4.47 -34.93
CA ALA A 754 3.14 -3.10 -35.40
C ALA A 754 3.60 -2.04 -34.37
N ALA A 755 3.60 -2.37 -33.08
CA ALA A 755 4.12 -1.52 -32.01
C ALA A 755 5.67 -1.53 -31.93
N ASP A 756 6.31 -2.64 -32.33
CA ASP A 756 7.77 -2.80 -32.33
C ASP A 756 8.50 -2.13 -33.51
N GLY A 757 7.77 -1.70 -34.54
CA GLY A 757 8.35 -1.20 -35.80
C GLY A 757 8.91 0.23 -35.77
N GLY A 758 9.07 0.86 -34.60
CA GLY A 758 9.43 2.28 -34.53
C GLY A 758 10.02 2.73 -33.19
N ALA A 759 10.96 1.96 -32.63
CA ALA A 759 11.76 2.42 -31.50
C ALA A 759 13.08 3.03 -31.99
N THR A 760 13.08 4.34 -32.29
CA THR A 760 14.29 5.16 -32.15
C THR A 760 13.92 6.52 -31.53
N GLU A 761 14.52 6.75 -30.36
CA GLU A 761 14.73 8.02 -29.65
C GLU A 761 13.53 8.77 -29.02
N GLY A 762 13.62 8.94 -27.69
CA GLY A 762 12.99 10.04 -26.95
C GLY A 762 11.75 9.67 -26.12
N ALA A 763 11.96 9.28 -24.86
CA ALA A 763 10.90 9.19 -23.86
C ALA A 763 10.25 10.57 -23.66
N HIS A 764 9.07 10.78 -24.25
CA HIS A 764 8.20 11.90 -23.96
C HIS A 764 6.96 11.38 -23.23
N SER A 765 6.65 11.98 -22.08
CA SER A 765 5.59 11.56 -21.16
C SER A 765 4.24 11.34 -21.87
N ARG A 766 3.41 10.42 -21.34
CA ARG A 766 2.01 10.16 -21.78
C ARG A 766 1.20 11.45 -21.96
N ALA A 767 1.49 12.51 -21.20
CA ALA A 767 0.88 13.83 -21.33
C ALA A 767 1.30 14.61 -22.60
N GLY A 768 2.53 14.40 -23.08
CA GLY A 768 3.06 15.01 -24.31
C GLY A 768 2.46 14.40 -25.59
N LEU A 769 2.10 13.12 -25.56
CA LEU A 769 1.44 12.45 -26.68
C LEU A 769 -0.03 12.91 -26.84
N ARG A 770 -0.76 13.08 -25.73
CA ARG A 770 -2.15 13.60 -25.73
C ARG A 770 -2.25 15.05 -26.24
N ARG A 771 -1.27 15.90 -25.94
CA ARG A 771 -1.28 17.32 -26.35
C ARG A 771 -1.13 17.52 -27.86
N ARG A 772 -0.35 16.66 -28.54
CA ARG A 772 -0.12 16.73 -30.00
C ARG A 772 -1.36 16.36 -30.83
N LEU A 773 -2.29 15.57 -30.29
CA LEU A 773 -3.51 15.17 -31.00
C LEU A 773 -4.60 16.26 -31.00
N SER A 774 -4.44 17.31 -30.18
CA SER A 774 -5.39 18.43 -30.12
C SER A 774 -5.19 19.48 -31.23
N SER A 775 -4.07 19.43 -31.97
CA SER A 775 -3.67 20.50 -32.91
C SER A 775 -3.78 20.18 -34.40
N ASP A 776 -4.06 18.94 -34.81
CA ASP A 776 -4.09 18.59 -36.24
C ASP A 776 -5.50 18.69 -36.84
N SER A 777 -5.67 19.74 -37.62
CA SER A 777 -6.85 20.05 -38.42
C SER A 777 -7.21 18.96 -39.42
N LEU A 778 -8.49 18.60 -39.42
CA LEU A 778 -9.24 17.80 -40.39
C LEU A 778 -9.05 18.26 -41.86
N THR A 779 -7.93 17.96 -42.51
CA THR A 779 -7.83 18.06 -43.98
C THR A 779 -6.90 16.97 -44.53
N GLY A 780 -7.47 15.84 -44.94
CA GLY A 780 -6.70 14.78 -45.61
C GLY A 780 -7.61 13.76 -46.28
N LYS A 781 -7.86 13.96 -47.58
CA LYS A 781 -8.57 13.00 -48.44
C LYS A 781 -7.70 11.75 -48.65
N GLY A 782 -8.20 10.59 -48.21
CA GLY A 782 -7.65 9.28 -48.58
C GLY A 782 -8.48 8.13 -48.00
N GLY A 783 -9.10 7.31 -48.88
CA GLY A 783 -9.59 5.95 -48.59
C GLY A 783 -10.77 5.82 -47.61
N SER A 784 -11.99 5.67 -48.15
CA SER A 784 -13.22 5.39 -47.39
C SER A 784 -13.23 3.98 -46.78
N THR A 785 -12.74 3.84 -45.56
CA THR A 785 -13.28 2.88 -44.59
C THR A 785 -13.88 3.70 -43.45
N ASP A 786 -15.18 3.56 -43.22
CA ASP A 786 -15.95 4.45 -42.35
C ASP A 786 -15.53 4.29 -40.88
N LYS A 787 -14.62 5.17 -40.43
CA LYS A 787 -13.96 5.11 -39.11
C LYS A 787 -14.96 5.23 -37.95
N SER A 788 -16.17 5.75 -38.16
CA SER A 788 -17.22 5.83 -37.13
C SER A 788 -17.90 4.50 -36.82
N LYS A 789 -17.71 3.46 -37.66
CA LYS A 789 -18.37 2.16 -37.45
C LYS A 789 -17.78 1.30 -36.32
N ARG A 790 -16.62 1.68 -35.76
CA ARG A 790 -15.91 0.93 -34.70
C ARG A 790 -16.05 1.52 -33.30
N LEU A 791 -16.78 2.62 -33.14
CA LEU A 791 -17.01 3.23 -31.83
C LEU A 791 -18.15 2.51 -31.12
N LEU A 792 -17.94 2.19 -29.84
CA LEU A 792 -19.00 1.65 -28.99
C LEU A 792 -20.12 2.68 -28.82
N LYS A 793 -21.36 2.21 -28.93
CA LYS A 793 -22.56 3.02 -28.74
C LYS A 793 -23.32 2.55 -27.51
N PRO A 794 -23.96 3.46 -26.76
CA PRO A 794 -24.82 3.09 -25.65
C PRO A 794 -26.02 2.27 -26.13
N ASP A 795 -26.46 1.31 -25.32
CA ASP A 795 -27.69 0.52 -25.55
C ASP A 795 -28.92 1.15 -24.86
N THR A 796 -29.94 0.32 -24.62
CA THR A 796 -31.18 0.66 -23.94
C THR A 796 -31.12 0.59 -22.40
N ALA A 797 -29.93 0.56 -21.79
CA ALA A 797 -29.78 0.67 -20.33
C ALA A 797 -30.35 1.99 -19.79
N ASN A 798 -30.92 1.98 -18.59
CA ASN A 798 -31.63 3.13 -18.01
C ASN A 798 -30.83 4.44 -18.09
N ASN A 799 -29.61 4.43 -17.55
CA ASN A 799 -28.71 5.59 -17.51
C ASN A 799 -28.37 6.15 -18.90
N ASN A 800 -28.32 5.27 -19.92
CA ASN A 800 -28.17 5.69 -21.31
C ASN A 800 -29.45 6.35 -21.84
N THR A 801 -30.62 5.81 -21.50
CA THR A 801 -31.91 6.25 -22.07
C THR A 801 -32.50 7.50 -21.43
N PHE A 802 -32.06 7.90 -20.23
CA PHE A 802 -32.53 9.16 -19.62
C PHE A 802 -32.27 10.36 -20.54
N ASP A 803 -31.09 10.41 -21.14
CA ASP A 803 -30.73 11.35 -22.22
C ASP A 803 -29.85 10.64 -23.25
N PHE A 804 -30.50 9.90 -24.15
CA PHE A 804 -29.80 9.11 -25.17
C PHE A 804 -28.90 9.94 -26.09
N PRO A 805 -29.30 11.14 -26.56
CA PRO A 805 -28.39 12.02 -27.29
C PRO A 805 -27.10 12.36 -26.52
N ALA A 806 -27.19 12.74 -25.24
CA ALA A 806 -26.00 13.02 -24.43
C ALA A 806 -25.15 11.77 -24.23
N ALA A 807 -25.76 10.62 -23.91
CA ALA A 807 -25.06 9.35 -23.75
C ALA A 807 -24.28 8.97 -25.02
N LEU A 808 -24.91 9.05 -26.19
CA LEU A 808 -24.29 8.72 -27.47
C LEU A 808 -23.06 9.60 -27.73
N GLN A 809 -23.20 10.92 -27.53
CA GLN A 809 -22.10 11.87 -27.72
C GLN A 809 -20.97 11.63 -26.72
N PHE A 810 -21.29 11.38 -25.46
CA PHE A 810 -20.30 11.14 -24.41
C PHE A 810 -19.48 9.87 -24.68
N TYR A 811 -20.14 8.74 -24.94
CA TYR A 811 -19.47 7.48 -25.31
C TYR A 811 -18.52 7.68 -26.50
N GLN A 812 -18.99 8.34 -27.55
CA GLN A 812 -18.19 8.58 -28.76
C GLN A 812 -16.99 9.48 -28.46
N ARG A 813 -17.20 10.59 -27.73
CA ARG A 813 -16.15 11.59 -27.51
C ARG A 813 -15.06 11.09 -26.57
N VAL A 814 -15.41 10.38 -25.50
CA VAL A 814 -14.44 9.75 -24.58
C VAL A 814 -13.51 8.80 -25.35
N GLN A 815 -14.06 7.97 -26.25
CA GLN A 815 -13.26 7.08 -27.10
C GLN A 815 -12.36 7.85 -28.08
N GLN A 816 -12.86 8.91 -28.71
CA GLN A 816 -12.08 9.74 -29.63
C GLN A 816 -10.92 10.46 -28.95
N LEU A 817 -11.08 10.85 -27.68
CA LEU A 817 -10.04 11.50 -26.88
C LEU A 817 -9.00 10.52 -26.33
N GLY A 818 -9.17 9.20 -26.55
CA GLY A 818 -8.28 8.17 -26.03
C GLY A 818 -8.31 8.05 -24.51
N ILE A 819 -9.41 8.46 -23.87
CA ILE A 819 -9.64 8.28 -22.43
C ILE A 819 -10.14 6.85 -22.21
N ARG A 820 -9.61 6.15 -21.20
CA ARG A 820 -9.99 4.77 -20.91
C ARG A 820 -11.48 4.72 -20.54
N LEU A 821 -12.27 3.99 -21.33
CA LEU A 821 -13.70 3.76 -21.10
C LEU A 821 -13.93 2.38 -20.48
N ASN A 822 -14.55 2.36 -19.31
CA ASN A 822 -15.00 1.17 -18.61
C ASN A 822 -16.53 1.17 -18.59
N VAL A 823 -17.16 0.07 -18.99
CA VAL A 823 -18.61 -0.10 -18.94
C VAL A 823 -18.94 -1.32 -18.09
N LEU A 824 -19.78 -1.12 -17.07
CA LEU A 824 -20.34 -2.19 -16.27
C LEU A 824 -21.84 -2.30 -16.58
N THR A 825 -22.27 -3.48 -17.02
CA THR A 825 -23.69 -3.72 -17.31
C THR A 825 -24.43 -4.37 -16.17
N ARG A 826 -25.75 -4.37 -16.26
CA ARG A 826 -26.64 -5.11 -15.34
C ARG A 826 -26.25 -6.58 -15.14
N PHE A 827 -25.63 -7.22 -16.15
CA PHE A 827 -25.26 -8.63 -16.06
C PHE A 827 -24.09 -8.88 -15.12
N ALA A 828 -23.27 -7.87 -14.82
CA ALA A 828 -22.24 -7.96 -13.79
C ALA A 828 -22.86 -8.22 -12.41
N ALA A 829 -23.94 -7.50 -12.07
CA ALA A 829 -24.63 -7.65 -10.80
C ALA A 829 -25.27 -9.04 -10.62
N TYR A 830 -25.65 -9.70 -11.72
CA TYR A 830 -26.15 -11.08 -11.65
C TYR A 830 -25.05 -12.09 -11.24
N GLY A 831 -23.78 -11.72 -11.43
CA GLY A 831 -22.64 -12.48 -10.94
C GLY A 831 -22.40 -12.30 -9.44
N CYS A 832 -22.86 -11.20 -8.84
CA CYS A 832 -22.66 -10.89 -7.42
C CYS A 832 -23.96 -10.35 -6.78
N PRO A 833 -25.03 -11.15 -6.74
CA PRO A 833 -26.26 -10.73 -6.09
C PRO A 833 -26.02 -10.61 -4.56
N MET A 834 -26.56 -9.55 -3.96
CA MET A 834 -26.42 -9.24 -2.54
C MET A 834 -27.53 -9.90 -1.73
N PRO A 835 -27.23 -10.51 -0.57
CA PRO A 835 -28.25 -11.13 0.27
C PRO A 835 -29.12 -10.07 0.91
N ARG A 836 -30.44 -10.28 0.96
CA ARG A 836 -31.39 -9.35 1.62
C ARG A 836 -30.99 -9.07 3.08
N LYS A 837 -30.38 -10.06 3.76
CA LYS A 837 -29.83 -9.92 5.13
C LYS A 837 -28.90 -8.72 5.31
N VAL A 838 -28.23 -8.24 4.25
CA VAL A 838 -27.35 -7.05 4.35
C VAL A 838 -28.10 -5.85 4.91
N TYR A 839 -29.37 -5.66 4.54
CA TYR A 839 -30.21 -4.57 5.05
C TYR A 839 -30.53 -4.72 6.54
N ASP A 840 -30.65 -5.95 7.07
CA ASP A 840 -30.85 -6.16 8.51
C ASP A 840 -29.60 -5.77 9.29
N VAL A 841 -28.43 -6.22 8.82
CA VAL A 841 -27.15 -5.96 9.50
C VAL A 841 -26.79 -4.48 9.41
N MET A 842 -27.05 -3.83 8.27
CA MET A 842 -26.93 -2.39 8.14
C MET A 842 -27.87 -1.67 9.12
N ARG A 843 -29.14 -2.07 9.22
CA ARG A 843 -30.09 -1.47 10.17
C ARG A 843 -29.63 -1.64 11.62
N ALA A 844 -29.00 -2.75 11.97
CA ALA A 844 -28.47 -2.99 13.31
C ALA A 844 -27.39 -1.97 13.73
N THR A 845 -26.76 -1.26 12.77
CA THR A 845 -25.86 -0.14 13.08
C THR A 845 -26.57 1.08 13.67
N LYS A 846 -27.91 1.14 13.61
CA LYS A 846 -28.75 2.28 14.01
C LYS A 846 -28.42 3.59 13.27
N ASN A 847 -27.70 3.49 12.15
CA ASN A 847 -27.45 4.64 11.29
C ASN A 847 -28.76 5.06 10.59
N PRO A 848 -29.13 6.35 10.59
CA PRO A 848 -30.39 6.81 10.01
C PRO A 848 -30.50 6.57 8.49
N ILE A 849 -29.37 6.52 7.77
CA ILE A 849 -29.35 6.13 6.36
C ILE A 849 -29.77 4.67 6.22
N ALA A 850 -29.15 3.78 7.01
CA ALA A 850 -29.44 2.35 6.95
C ALA A 850 -30.89 2.02 7.33
N GLU A 851 -31.45 2.71 8.31
CA GLU A 851 -32.86 2.54 8.68
C GLU A 851 -33.80 2.98 7.54
N ARG A 852 -33.55 4.13 6.92
CA ARG A 852 -34.33 4.57 5.75
C ARG A 852 -34.21 3.59 4.59
N LEU A 853 -32.99 3.15 4.24
CA LEU A 853 -32.78 2.21 3.13
C LEU A 853 -33.47 0.86 3.38
N PHE A 854 -33.44 0.36 4.62
CA PHE A 854 -34.19 -0.85 4.99
C PHE A 854 -35.70 -0.69 4.73
N LEU A 855 -36.29 0.40 5.20
CA LEU A 855 -37.72 0.66 5.04
C LEU A 855 -38.08 0.84 3.56
N ALA A 856 -37.30 1.63 2.83
CA ALA A 856 -37.50 1.90 1.42
C ALA A 856 -37.36 0.62 0.57
N GLN A 857 -36.38 -0.25 0.85
CA GLN A 857 -36.19 -1.50 0.11
C GLN A 857 -37.36 -2.45 0.33
N ARG A 858 -37.83 -2.57 1.57
CA ARG A 858 -38.97 -3.40 1.91
C ARG A 858 -40.25 -2.89 1.23
N THR A 859 -40.55 -1.60 1.33
CA THR A 859 -41.72 -1.01 0.69
C THR A 859 -41.67 -1.16 -0.83
N SER A 860 -40.51 -0.96 -1.45
CA SER A 860 -40.32 -1.10 -2.90
C SER A 860 -40.58 -2.54 -3.38
N ILE A 861 -39.98 -3.54 -2.72
CA ILE A 861 -40.10 -4.94 -3.15
C ILE A 861 -41.52 -5.49 -2.90
N GLU A 862 -42.17 -5.10 -1.80
CA GLU A 862 -43.57 -5.46 -1.50
C GLU A 862 -44.55 -4.74 -2.44
N GLY A 863 -44.27 -3.50 -2.82
CA GLY A 863 -45.02 -2.77 -3.84
C GLY A 863 -44.93 -3.45 -5.21
N LEU A 864 -43.74 -3.92 -5.60
CA LEU A 864 -43.57 -4.71 -6.83
C LEU A 864 -44.31 -6.05 -6.75
N TRP A 865 -44.25 -6.75 -5.62
CA TRP A 865 -45.01 -7.99 -5.39
C TRP A 865 -46.52 -7.79 -5.60
N LYS A 866 -47.08 -6.73 -5.01
CA LYS A 866 -48.50 -6.38 -5.17
C LYS A 866 -48.86 -6.14 -6.63
N ARG A 867 -48.02 -5.43 -7.39
CA ARG A 867 -48.23 -5.20 -8.84
C ARG A 867 -48.11 -6.48 -9.67
N CYS A 868 -47.20 -7.40 -9.32
CA CYS A 868 -47.06 -8.69 -10.00
C CYS A 868 -48.30 -9.59 -9.83
N ASN A 869 -49.00 -9.45 -8.70
CA ASN A 869 -50.24 -10.17 -8.40
C ASN A 869 -51.50 -9.45 -8.95
N ALA A 870 -51.35 -8.24 -9.49
CA ALA A 870 -52.45 -7.45 -10.02
C ALA A 870 -52.70 -7.69 -11.51
N ALA A 871 -53.89 -7.29 -11.97
CA ALA A 871 -54.29 -7.26 -13.37
C ALA A 871 -54.65 -5.82 -13.79
N GLY A 872 -54.60 -5.54 -15.11
CA GLY A 872 -54.99 -4.25 -15.67
C GLY A 872 -54.15 -3.07 -15.15
N GLU A 873 -54.80 -1.93 -14.94
CA GLU A 873 -54.15 -0.65 -14.58
C GLU A 873 -53.39 -0.70 -13.25
N ALA A 874 -53.82 -1.56 -12.30
CA ALA A 874 -53.16 -1.74 -11.01
C ALA A 874 -51.71 -2.28 -11.12
N ARG A 875 -51.31 -2.78 -12.29
CA ARG A 875 -49.91 -3.17 -12.58
C ARG A 875 -48.98 -1.97 -12.82
N LEU A 876 -49.51 -0.76 -13.01
CA LEU A 876 -48.73 0.47 -13.27
C LEU A 876 -47.69 0.26 -14.39
N GLY A 877 -48.13 -0.25 -15.54
CA GLY A 877 -47.27 -0.45 -16.71
C GLY A 877 -46.30 -1.63 -16.63
N LEU A 878 -46.37 -2.47 -15.59
CA LEU A 878 -45.49 -3.64 -15.45
C LEU A 878 -45.73 -4.63 -16.62
N PRO A 879 -44.68 -5.04 -17.36
CA PRO A 879 -44.81 -5.93 -18.51
C PRO A 879 -45.57 -7.23 -18.18
N PRO A 880 -46.30 -7.84 -19.13
CA PRO A 880 -47.05 -9.08 -18.88
C PRO A 880 -46.19 -10.22 -18.32
N ARG A 881 -44.94 -10.32 -18.78
CA ARG A 881 -43.96 -11.34 -18.31
C ARG A 881 -43.54 -11.20 -16.84
N CYS A 882 -43.83 -10.07 -16.21
CA CYS A 882 -43.47 -9.79 -14.82
C CYS A 882 -44.68 -10.06 -13.92
N ASP A 883 -45.09 -11.32 -13.84
CA ASP A 883 -46.20 -11.80 -13.03
C ASP A 883 -45.74 -12.39 -11.70
N LYS A 884 -46.66 -13.01 -10.96
CA LYS A 884 -46.39 -13.67 -9.69
C LYS A 884 -45.30 -14.73 -9.81
N GLU A 885 -45.37 -15.59 -10.83
CA GLU A 885 -44.42 -16.69 -11.02
C GLU A 885 -43.01 -16.15 -11.32
N TRP A 886 -42.92 -15.14 -12.18
CA TRP A 886 -41.67 -14.42 -12.44
C TRP A 886 -41.07 -13.85 -11.16
N PHE A 887 -41.89 -13.21 -10.31
CA PHE A 887 -41.40 -12.62 -9.06
C PHE A 887 -40.86 -13.70 -8.10
N CYS A 888 -41.63 -14.77 -7.89
CA CYS A 888 -41.22 -15.91 -7.06
C CYS A 888 -39.87 -16.47 -7.53
N LYS A 889 -39.71 -16.68 -8.85
CA LYS A 889 -38.45 -17.18 -9.43
C LYS A 889 -37.29 -16.19 -9.27
N THR A 890 -37.55 -14.90 -9.43
CA THR A 890 -36.51 -13.87 -9.49
C THR A 890 -35.99 -13.49 -8.09
N PHE A 891 -36.87 -13.35 -7.10
CA PHE A 891 -36.51 -12.80 -5.78
C PHE A 891 -36.62 -13.82 -4.64
N LEU A 892 -37.48 -14.84 -4.79
CA LEU A 892 -37.87 -15.76 -3.70
C LEU A 892 -37.36 -17.20 -3.92
N LYS A 893 -36.50 -17.44 -4.92
CA LYS A 893 -36.01 -18.79 -5.33
C LYS A 893 -37.14 -19.81 -5.55
N GLY A 894 -38.28 -19.35 -6.06
CA GLY A 894 -39.45 -20.18 -6.36
C GLY A 894 -40.46 -20.34 -5.22
N SER A 895 -40.17 -19.83 -4.02
CA SER A 895 -41.12 -19.77 -2.90
C SER A 895 -42.15 -18.64 -3.06
N GLY A 896 -43.18 -18.60 -2.21
CA GLY A 896 -44.16 -17.50 -2.15
C GLY A 896 -45.40 -17.67 -3.04
N ASN A 897 -45.53 -18.79 -3.75
CA ASN A 897 -46.73 -19.09 -4.56
C ASN A 897 -48.00 -19.26 -3.72
N ASP A 898 -47.85 -19.59 -2.44
CA ASP A 898 -48.87 -19.68 -1.41
C ASP A 898 -49.36 -18.30 -0.92
N ARG A 899 -48.60 -17.23 -1.17
CA ARG A 899 -48.92 -15.87 -0.70
C ARG A 899 -49.74 -15.08 -1.70
N SER A 900 -50.65 -14.24 -1.23
CA SER A 900 -51.41 -13.26 -2.02
C SER A 900 -50.63 -11.95 -2.18
N GLY A 901 -51.10 -11.06 -3.08
CA GLY A 901 -50.49 -9.74 -3.28
C GLY A 901 -50.54 -8.80 -2.07
N ASN A 902 -51.32 -9.12 -1.04
CA ASN A 902 -51.39 -8.35 0.21
C ASN A 902 -50.55 -8.95 1.34
N ASP A 903 -50.08 -10.19 1.19
CA ASP A 903 -49.20 -10.81 2.16
C ASP A 903 -47.79 -10.25 2.01
N SER A 904 -47.10 -10.02 3.13
CA SER A 904 -45.67 -9.69 3.09
C SER A 904 -44.91 -10.83 2.41
N VAL A 905 -43.85 -10.50 1.68
CA VAL A 905 -42.89 -11.47 1.11
C VAL A 905 -41.46 -11.20 1.58
N TRP A 906 -41.27 -10.23 2.48
CA TRP A 906 -39.95 -9.73 2.88
C TRP A 906 -39.04 -10.82 3.46
N ASP A 907 -39.59 -11.70 4.28
CA ASP A 907 -38.88 -12.85 4.88
C ASP A 907 -38.45 -13.90 3.85
N LEU A 908 -39.10 -13.95 2.68
CA LEU A 908 -38.76 -14.87 1.59
C LEU A 908 -37.73 -14.31 0.62
N VAL A 909 -37.53 -12.98 0.56
CA VAL A 909 -36.59 -12.34 -0.37
C VAL A 909 -35.17 -12.81 -0.07
N GLN A 910 -34.52 -13.38 -1.08
CA GLN A 910 -33.19 -13.98 -0.95
C GLN A 910 -32.10 -12.99 -1.29
N THR A 911 -32.18 -12.42 -2.49
CA THR A 911 -31.11 -11.60 -3.06
C THR A 911 -31.65 -10.39 -3.82
N LEU A 912 -30.86 -9.33 -3.83
CA LEU A 912 -31.09 -8.06 -4.50
C LEU A 912 -29.80 -7.67 -5.24
N ASN A 913 -29.91 -6.96 -6.36
CA ASN A 913 -28.75 -6.54 -7.13
C ASN A 913 -28.33 -5.12 -6.69
N THR A 914 -27.02 -4.87 -6.69
CA THR A 914 -26.42 -3.56 -6.44
C THR A 914 -25.46 -3.22 -7.58
N TYR A 915 -25.94 -2.50 -8.58
CA TYR A 915 -25.23 -2.17 -9.80
C TYR A 915 -24.21 -1.06 -9.58
N ASP A 916 -24.61 0.03 -8.93
CA ASP A 916 -23.79 1.23 -8.76
C ASP A 916 -22.66 1.02 -7.76
N VAL A 917 -22.91 0.20 -6.73
CA VAL A 917 -21.86 -0.27 -5.82
C VAL A 917 -20.78 -1.02 -6.60
N LEU A 918 -21.16 -1.89 -7.54
CA LEU A 918 -20.21 -2.61 -8.38
C LEU A 918 -19.50 -1.69 -9.37
N ALA A 919 -20.19 -0.71 -9.95
CA ALA A 919 -19.59 0.28 -10.84
C ALA A 919 -18.53 1.12 -10.12
N LEU A 920 -18.80 1.52 -8.87
CA LEU A 920 -17.86 2.24 -8.03
C LEU A 920 -16.61 1.39 -7.73
N VAL A 921 -16.79 0.13 -7.32
CA VAL A 921 -15.68 -0.80 -7.07
C VAL A 921 -14.90 -1.05 -8.36
N TYR A 922 -15.57 -1.24 -9.50
CA TYR A 922 -14.93 -1.47 -10.80
C TYR A 922 -14.18 -0.23 -11.34
N ALA A 923 -14.57 0.99 -10.93
CA ALA A 923 -13.86 2.20 -11.33
C ALA A 923 -12.46 2.30 -10.74
N VAL A 924 -12.23 1.63 -9.60
CA VAL A 924 -10.95 1.65 -8.90
C VAL A 924 -10.02 0.61 -9.52
N PRO A 925 -8.88 1.00 -10.15
CA PRO A 925 -8.09 0.11 -11.01
C PRO A 925 -7.68 -1.23 -10.38
N HIS A 926 -7.26 -1.22 -9.11
CA HIS A 926 -6.82 -2.42 -8.41
C HIS A 926 -7.99 -3.33 -7.99
N LEU A 927 -9.14 -2.77 -7.60
CA LEU A 927 -10.35 -3.56 -7.32
C LEU A 927 -10.93 -4.12 -8.62
N ALA A 928 -10.85 -3.36 -9.72
CA ALA A 928 -11.22 -3.80 -11.06
C ALA A 928 -10.44 -5.07 -11.46
N TRP A 929 -9.11 -5.05 -11.27
CA TRP A 929 -8.26 -6.18 -11.55
C TRP A 929 -8.58 -7.41 -10.70
N ARG A 930 -8.80 -7.21 -9.38
CA ARG A 930 -9.07 -8.28 -8.41
C ARG A 930 -10.38 -8.99 -8.68
N PHE A 931 -11.44 -8.23 -8.88
CA PHE A 931 -12.81 -8.74 -8.83
C PHE A 931 -13.47 -8.88 -10.19
N PHE A 932 -12.84 -8.39 -11.27
CA PHE A 932 -13.44 -8.40 -12.59
C PHE A 932 -12.48 -8.91 -13.66
N GLU A 933 -13.07 -9.58 -14.64
CA GLU A 933 -12.44 -10.02 -15.88
C GLU A 933 -13.14 -9.30 -17.04
N PRO A 934 -12.69 -8.07 -17.37
CA PRO A 934 -13.33 -7.32 -18.42
C PRO A 934 -12.99 -7.88 -19.80
N SER A 935 -13.99 -7.94 -20.67
CA SER A 935 -13.78 -8.17 -22.09
C SER A 935 -13.30 -6.87 -22.74
N LEU A 936 -12.24 -6.97 -23.54
CA LEU A 936 -11.67 -5.83 -24.26
C LEU A 936 -12.43 -5.65 -25.57
N LEU A 937 -13.08 -4.51 -25.73
CA LEU A 937 -13.90 -4.19 -26.89
C LEU A 937 -13.40 -2.91 -27.55
N GLY A 938 -13.38 -2.91 -28.88
CA GLY A 938 -12.94 -1.76 -29.65
C GLY A 938 -11.46 -1.45 -29.44
N GLY A 939 -10.61 -1.92 -30.35
CA GLY A 939 -9.21 -1.51 -30.44
C GLY A 939 -8.98 -0.84 -31.78
N SER A 940 -9.27 0.46 -31.90
CA SER A 940 -8.86 1.16 -33.11
C SER A 940 -7.44 1.67 -32.89
N ALA A 941 -6.45 0.97 -33.48
CA ALA A 941 -5.09 1.46 -33.73
C ALA A 941 -5.04 2.87 -34.41
N THR A 942 -6.22 3.36 -34.82
CA THR A 942 -6.57 4.63 -35.47
C THR A 942 -6.50 5.87 -34.58
N PHE A 943 -6.60 5.77 -33.25
CA PHE A 943 -6.63 6.96 -32.36
C PHE A 943 -5.60 6.94 -31.21
N GLY A 944 -4.73 5.92 -31.14
CA GLY A 944 -3.68 5.84 -30.11
C GLY A 944 -4.15 5.64 -28.67
N GLY A 945 -5.44 5.32 -28.45
CA GLY A 945 -6.04 5.06 -27.13
C GLY A 945 -6.11 3.57 -26.76
N GLU A 946 -6.32 3.28 -25.47
CA GLU A 946 -6.55 1.92 -24.98
C GLU A 946 -7.94 1.39 -25.36
N ALA A 947 -8.07 0.07 -25.48
CA ALA A 947 -9.36 -0.58 -25.74
C ALA A 947 -10.34 -0.36 -24.58
N ALA A 948 -11.63 -0.23 -24.91
CA ALA A 948 -12.67 -0.12 -23.89
C ALA A 948 -12.85 -1.46 -23.17
N ARG A 949 -13.30 -1.40 -21.91
CA ARG A 949 -13.41 -2.55 -21.02
C ARG A 949 -14.85 -2.77 -20.61
N LEU A 950 -15.42 -3.91 -20.99
CA LEU A 950 -16.79 -4.29 -20.67
C LEU A 950 -16.84 -5.40 -19.61
N VAL A 951 -17.62 -5.19 -18.56
CA VAL A 951 -17.98 -6.23 -17.57
C VAL A 951 -19.47 -6.50 -17.67
N GLY A 952 -19.83 -7.78 -17.78
CA GLY A 952 -21.19 -8.24 -17.93
C GLY A 952 -21.66 -8.25 -19.39
N ILE A 953 -21.14 -9.14 -20.22
CA ILE A 953 -21.64 -9.32 -21.59
C ILE A 953 -23.04 -9.92 -21.57
N SER A 954 -23.25 -10.91 -20.70
CA SER A 954 -24.51 -11.66 -20.63
C SER A 954 -24.69 -12.29 -19.25
N PRO A 955 -25.87 -12.85 -18.92
CA PRO A 955 -26.08 -13.57 -17.66
C PRO A 955 -25.11 -14.75 -17.46
N LYS A 956 -24.58 -15.33 -18.54
CA LYS A 956 -23.59 -16.42 -18.50
C LYS A 956 -22.16 -15.90 -18.37
N GLN A 957 -21.88 -14.72 -18.92
CA GLN A 957 -20.58 -14.06 -18.90
C GLN A 957 -20.68 -12.75 -18.12
N THR A 958 -20.74 -12.89 -16.79
CA THR A 958 -20.92 -11.75 -15.88
C THR A 958 -19.66 -10.89 -15.76
N GLY A 959 -18.48 -11.43 -16.09
CA GLY A 959 -17.19 -10.75 -15.93
C GLY A 959 -16.79 -10.52 -14.48
N VAL A 960 -17.48 -11.14 -13.51
CA VAL A 960 -17.16 -11.07 -12.08
C VAL A 960 -16.35 -12.29 -11.67
N LYS A 961 -15.15 -12.05 -11.13
CA LYS A 961 -14.27 -13.04 -10.49
C LYS A 961 -14.68 -13.23 -9.04
N ASP A 962 -14.32 -14.37 -8.44
CA ASP A 962 -14.37 -14.63 -6.99
C ASP A 962 -15.62 -14.06 -6.30
N ARG A 963 -16.80 -14.43 -6.83
CA ARG A 963 -18.10 -13.81 -6.52
C ARG A 963 -18.40 -13.71 -5.03
N GLU A 964 -18.03 -14.73 -4.27
CA GLU A 964 -18.22 -14.78 -2.81
C GLU A 964 -17.35 -13.75 -2.08
N VAL A 965 -16.12 -13.57 -2.56
CA VAL A 965 -15.15 -12.63 -1.99
C VAL A 965 -15.55 -11.20 -2.27
N LEU A 966 -15.95 -10.92 -3.51
CA LEU A 966 -16.48 -9.60 -3.87
C LEU A 966 -17.73 -9.27 -3.05
N ARG A 967 -18.63 -10.24 -2.89
CA ARG A 967 -19.83 -10.06 -2.06
C ARG A 967 -19.48 -9.73 -0.62
N GLN A 968 -18.56 -10.48 -0.02
CA GLN A 968 -18.13 -10.23 1.36
C GLN A 968 -17.44 -8.86 1.49
N PHE A 969 -16.57 -8.51 0.54
CA PHE A 969 -15.93 -7.20 0.47
C PHE A 969 -16.97 -6.05 0.42
N ILE A 970 -18.04 -6.21 -0.36
CA ILE A 970 -19.13 -5.22 -0.41
C ILE A 970 -19.88 -5.17 0.93
N ILE A 971 -20.21 -6.31 1.54
CA ILE A 971 -20.90 -6.33 2.85
C ILE A 971 -20.07 -5.62 3.90
N ASP A 972 -18.80 -5.99 4.03
CA ASP A 972 -17.88 -5.39 5.00
C ASP A 972 -17.71 -3.90 4.71
N GLY A 973 -17.60 -3.52 3.44
CA GLY A 973 -17.53 -2.14 3.00
C GLY A 973 -18.76 -1.33 3.38
N LEU A 974 -19.97 -1.86 3.19
CA LEU A 974 -21.21 -1.20 3.58
C LEU A 974 -21.31 -1.02 5.10
N LEU A 975 -20.94 -2.05 5.88
CA LEU A 975 -20.98 -1.97 7.34
C LEU A 975 -19.93 -0.99 7.88
N GLU A 976 -18.72 -1.01 7.35
CA GLU A 976 -17.66 -0.09 7.73
C GLU A 976 -18.02 1.35 7.36
N GLY A 977 -18.57 1.57 6.16
CA GLY A 977 -19.02 2.88 5.70
C GLY A 977 -20.02 3.54 6.66
N LEU A 978 -20.92 2.74 7.26
CA LEU A 978 -21.91 3.22 8.23
C LEU A 978 -21.35 3.49 9.63
N ARG A 979 -20.28 2.80 10.04
CA ARG A 979 -19.62 2.97 11.36
C ARG A 979 -18.70 4.18 11.43
N CYS A 980 -18.32 4.69 10.27
CA CYS A 980 -17.28 5.68 10.07
C CYS A 980 -17.74 7.15 10.19
N GLY A 981 -19.00 7.38 10.63
CA GLY A 981 -19.58 8.71 10.86
C GLY A 981 -19.34 9.24 12.29
N PRO A 982 -19.52 10.55 12.55
CA PRO A 982 -19.45 11.08 13.91
C PRO A 982 -20.52 10.41 14.79
N GLU A 983 -20.20 10.17 16.08
CA GLU A 983 -21.22 9.85 17.08
C GLU A 983 -22.27 10.97 17.03
N LEU A 984 -23.44 10.67 16.46
CA LEU A 984 -24.57 11.58 16.49
C LEU A 984 -24.97 11.69 17.96
N GLU A 985 -24.79 12.87 18.55
CA GLU A 985 -25.52 13.24 19.76
C GLU A 985 -27.01 13.10 19.44
N VAL A 986 -27.59 11.96 19.81
CA VAL A 986 -29.03 11.76 19.78
C VAL A 986 -29.60 12.66 20.86
N THR A 987 -29.92 13.90 20.52
CA THR A 987 -30.82 14.70 21.34
C THR A 987 -32.19 14.07 21.22
N GLU A 988 -32.61 13.32 22.25
CA GLU A 988 -33.98 12.83 22.40
C GLU A 988 -34.97 14.00 22.18
N ARG A 989 -35.89 13.83 21.23
CA ARG A 989 -37.10 14.63 21.10
C ARG A 989 -38.30 13.72 20.98
#